data_AF-A0A956BDF0-F1
#
_entry.id   AF-A0A956BDF0-F1
#
_cell.length_a   1.000
_cell.length_b   1.000
_cell.length_c   1.000
_cell.angle_alpha   90.00
_cell.angle_beta   90.00
_cell.angle_gamma   90.00
#
_symmetry.space_group_name_H-M   'P 1'
#
loop_
_entity.id
_entity.type
_entity.pdbx_description
1 polymer ?
#
loop_
_entity_poly.entity_id
_entity_poly.type
_entity_poly.pdbx_seq_one_letter_code
_entity_poly.pdbx_strand_id
1 'polypeptide(L)'
;MRIRHLIAAGALATGALAGCAPEADDPTVALPFDDLLVEAGKADQVSNAHILDDIDLDSVIEGKFDPRVRVYGFTFEAKAGASIKVDLRTRAGHDSFDAQPDKPLDTVAAIYGPMRGADKGRRVASSDDTDHGVEADLPEVEIAEDGRYLVIFSSWNDPGAGSYDVGVKCSGTNFQCRRPVTQTACLPGTRYIQGQTVVGDETWSRCNVVLLETTVVEDGATLSIGPGVNVKGNYLGEGDFGEVTLQVDGRLQAVGTAREPVVFTALVEGWNGVQLNGDDNTLEHVFVEKAARGVDVRGSQNTLHHLTIDHGGLGLRFAADSVGNTLKHARLAALKDGIVQLEGSALDSDDVIVAGTGEGVGLHATRTAESTMRGAVVSGFATGLHFDDAAYFFYDTTVAQNTKGVEVTGPEGGVNPAFTCPAMPAATTPSRPRPAPPVSWPRDPAFVRCDIVDNAEQGVHVLAPQLVVIEGSNVRGNGAGVVIEADSLHADSRINASNVLDNGDTWQIDAWHQNGVLDISGNFWDRISDPELSSSWRVNHETTHACRATRTNMNGCTWRNPNYICGPYTCTRGGGNQWNCRATDARATWQGEVEFTGFSPVELEAGPDLTKLSGAVNGEREKLGYAAGEAPAPTPVLEGTLVINEIDYDQPGRDDAEFVELFNPGDTAIDLRKYVLELVNGSNGQPYARIPLAEAADDQTDATGTLPAGAFLVVGAEKVLDGLAAGVRRVALRTAIQNGSPDGLRVVNLDGDVVDGLAYEGWMAYVGEGDAPLDRESNSGLNESLGRCKDGADSDDNAKDFHAMVPTPGAANRCE
;
A
#
# COMPACT_ATOMS: atom_id res chain seq x y z
N MET A 1 26.92 53.85 29.47
CA MET A 1 26.46 54.97 30.33
C MET A 1 26.28 54.45 31.75
N ARG A 2 25.81 55.24 32.75
CA ARG A 2 25.90 54.90 34.20
C ARG A 2 24.55 55.06 34.91
N ILE A 3 24.46 54.57 36.17
CA ILE A 3 23.38 54.76 37.19
C ILE A 3 22.18 53.81 36.98
N ARG A 4 21.73 52.94 37.93
CA ARG A 4 21.36 53.02 39.39
C ARG A 4 19.97 53.68 39.60
N HIS A 5 19.11 53.38 40.61
CA HIS A 5 19.21 52.60 41.86
C HIS A 5 17.80 52.30 42.45
N LEU A 6 17.69 51.35 43.41
CA LEU A 6 16.94 51.34 44.73
C LEU A 6 15.58 52.09 44.88
N ILE A 7 14.58 51.70 45.71
CA ILE A 7 14.37 50.68 46.80
C ILE A 7 12.93 50.06 46.59
N ALA A 8 12.05 49.48 47.45
CA ALA A 8 11.85 49.12 48.90
C ALA A 8 10.72 48.02 49.00
N ALA A 9 10.09 47.75 50.14
CA ALA A 9 10.52 46.86 51.25
C ALA A 9 9.33 46.49 52.19
N GLY A 10 9.32 45.27 52.75
CA GLY A 10 8.40 44.81 53.83
C GLY A 10 7.29 43.82 53.39
N ALA A 11 6.82 42.87 54.22
CA ALA A 11 7.30 42.47 55.55
C ALA A 11 6.88 41.03 55.98
N LEU A 12 7.80 40.34 56.68
CA LEU A 12 7.60 39.33 57.75
C LEU A 12 6.44 38.30 57.71
N ALA A 13 6.83 37.04 57.49
CA ALA A 13 6.33 35.86 58.21
C ALA A 13 7.49 34.85 58.40
N THR A 14 7.41 33.90 59.35
CA THR A 14 8.58 33.07 59.75
C THR A 14 8.30 31.56 59.84
N GLY A 15 9.32 30.76 59.54
CA GLY A 15 9.31 29.28 59.50
C GLY A 15 10.27 28.78 58.42
N ALA A 16 11.60 28.80 58.65
CA ALA A 16 12.37 27.71 59.29
C ALA A 16 12.52 26.48 58.36
N LEU A 17 13.70 26.08 57.88
CA LEU A 17 15.09 26.44 58.22
C LEU A 17 16.01 26.44 56.97
N ALA A 18 17.15 27.15 57.06
CA ALA A 18 18.41 27.11 56.29
C ALA A 18 18.43 26.54 54.83
N GLY A 19 19.07 27.20 53.85
CA GLY A 19 19.84 28.44 53.85
C GLY A 19 20.83 28.47 52.67
N CYS A 20 20.83 29.51 51.83
CA CYS A 20 21.53 29.53 50.54
C CYS A 20 22.87 30.29 50.56
N ALA A 21 23.70 30.02 49.53
CA ALA A 21 24.90 30.77 49.11
C ALA A 21 26.15 30.63 50.03
N PRO A 22 27.40 30.76 49.52
CA PRO A 22 27.79 31.46 48.28
C PRO A 22 28.54 30.65 47.20
N GLU A 23 28.99 31.37 46.19
CA GLU A 23 29.68 30.93 44.97
C GLU A 23 31.13 30.46 45.19
N ALA A 24 31.61 29.63 44.25
CA ALA A 24 32.98 29.49 43.72
C ALA A 24 34.19 29.42 44.68
N ASP A 25 34.86 28.26 44.65
CA ASP A 25 36.24 28.18 44.11
C ASP A 25 36.63 26.73 43.74
N ASP A 26 37.64 26.62 42.86
CA ASP A 26 38.45 25.42 42.50
C ASP A 26 37.78 24.16 41.86
N PRO A 27 38.06 23.82 40.58
CA PRO A 27 37.55 22.63 39.89
C PRO A 27 38.39 21.35 40.15
N THR A 28 38.88 21.13 41.38
CA THR A 28 39.72 19.96 41.74
C THR A 28 39.10 18.99 42.74
N VAL A 29 37.77 18.95 42.82
CA VAL A 29 37.04 17.86 43.51
C VAL A 29 36.78 16.72 42.51
N ALA A 30 37.62 15.68 42.55
CA ALA A 30 37.23 14.39 42.01
C ALA A 30 36.01 13.88 42.79
N LEU A 31 34.91 13.60 42.10
CA LEU A 31 33.73 12.99 42.74
C LEU A 31 34.09 11.56 43.21
N PRO A 32 33.54 11.08 44.35
CA PRO A 32 33.84 9.74 44.85
C PRO A 32 33.44 8.67 43.83
N PHE A 33 34.33 7.72 43.55
CA PHE A 33 34.09 6.65 42.58
C PHE A 33 33.06 5.59 43.05
N ASP A 34 32.71 5.58 44.34
CA ASP A 34 31.94 4.50 44.96
C ASP A 34 30.40 4.61 44.81
N ASP A 35 29.88 5.73 44.27
CA ASP A 35 28.42 6.02 44.21
C ASP A 35 27.80 5.82 42.81
N LEU A 36 28.52 5.16 41.88
CA LEU A 36 28.07 4.85 40.51
C LEU A 36 27.72 3.37 40.27
N LEU A 37 27.91 2.49 41.26
CA LEU A 37 27.66 1.05 41.13
C LEU A 37 26.19 0.68 41.43
N VAL A 38 25.27 1.26 40.67
CA VAL A 38 23.87 0.82 40.56
C VAL A 38 23.57 0.55 39.09
N GLU A 39 23.16 -0.69 38.77
CA GLU A 39 22.98 -1.24 37.41
C GLU A 39 21.73 -0.69 36.69
N ALA A 40 21.53 0.63 36.73
CA ALA A 40 20.38 1.34 36.17
C ALA A 40 20.77 2.64 35.43
N GLY A 41 22.06 2.83 35.11
CA GLY A 41 22.61 4.15 34.76
C GLY A 41 23.08 4.37 33.30
N LYS A 42 23.42 3.32 32.54
CA LYS A 42 24.03 3.47 31.20
C LYS A 42 23.04 4.02 30.15
N ALA A 43 21.86 3.42 30.04
CA ALA A 43 20.89 3.69 28.98
C ALA A 43 20.12 5.03 29.11
N ASP A 44 19.90 5.55 30.32
CA ASP A 44 19.02 6.71 30.57
C ASP A 44 19.63 8.08 30.21
N GLN A 45 20.91 8.15 29.86
CA GLN A 45 21.65 9.40 29.59
C GLN A 45 21.67 9.84 28.11
N VAL A 46 21.02 9.09 27.21
CA VAL A 46 20.99 9.33 25.75
C VAL A 46 20.49 10.72 25.33
N SER A 47 19.66 11.35 26.17
CA SER A 47 19.21 12.73 26.03
C SER A 47 20.36 13.70 25.74
N ASN A 48 21.52 13.50 26.39
CA ASN A 48 22.69 14.39 26.36
C ASN A 48 23.73 14.09 25.24
N ALA A 49 23.42 13.22 24.26
CA ALA A 49 24.36 12.91 23.17
C ALA A 49 24.86 14.16 22.42
N HIS A 50 26.18 14.32 22.33
CA HIS A 50 26.82 15.43 21.62
C HIS A 50 27.11 14.98 20.18
N ILE A 51 26.42 15.60 19.21
CA ILE A 51 26.66 15.35 17.78
C ILE A 51 27.98 16.03 17.39
N LEU A 52 28.92 15.24 16.88
CA LEU A 52 30.30 15.64 16.59
C LEU A 52 30.53 15.91 15.11
N ASP A 53 30.09 14.98 14.24
CA ASP A 53 30.29 15.04 12.79
C ASP A 53 29.28 14.15 12.04
N ASP A 54 29.34 14.19 10.71
CA ASP A 54 28.54 13.34 9.83
C ASP A 54 29.37 12.20 9.22
N ILE A 55 28.77 11.01 9.08
CA ILE A 55 29.40 9.80 8.52
C ILE A 55 28.81 9.52 7.13
N ASP A 56 29.67 9.46 6.11
CA ASP A 56 29.32 8.94 4.79
C ASP A 56 29.08 7.42 4.87
N LEU A 57 28.10 6.91 4.12
CA LEU A 57 27.84 5.46 4.06
C LEU A 57 29.03 4.71 3.42
N ASP A 58 29.31 3.52 3.96
CA ASP A 58 30.50 2.69 3.75
C ASP A 58 31.84 3.34 4.16
N SER A 59 31.81 4.41 4.97
CA SER A 59 33.00 5.01 5.57
C SER A 59 33.20 4.66 7.04
N VAL A 60 34.33 5.07 7.61
CA VAL A 60 34.70 4.91 9.03
C VAL A 60 35.33 6.21 9.53
N ILE A 61 34.90 6.71 10.68
CA ILE A 61 35.55 7.81 11.40
C ILE A 61 36.40 7.23 12.54
N GLU A 62 37.71 7.52 12.51
CA GLU A 62 38.63 7.30 13.63
C GLU A 62 38.59 8.50 14.59
N GLY A 63 38.50 8.26 15.90
CA GLY A 63 38.40 9.31 16.91
C GLY A 63 39.07 8.97 18.24
N LYS A 64 38.97 9.92 19.19
CA LYS A 64 39.52 9.81 20.54
C LYS A 64 38.48 10.22 21.57
N PHE A 65 38.52 9.56 22.73
CA PHE A 65 37.71 9.97 23.86
C PHE A 65 38.20 11.33 24.39
N ASP A 66 37.26 12.16 24.82
CA ASP A 66 37.50 13.46 25.46
C ASP A 66 36.91 13.42 26.88
N PRO A 67 37.64 13.83 27.93
CA PRO A 67 37.14 13.82 29.31
C PRO A 67 35.83 14.61 29.51
N ARG A 68 35.49 15.51 28.58
CA ARG A 68 34.31 16.39 28.61
C ARG A 68 33.10 15.82 27.85
N VAL A 69 33.27 14.79 27.03
CA VAL A 69 32.19 14.18 26.23
C VAL A 69 31.89 12.78 26.81
N ARG A 70 30.62 12.55 27.18
CA ARG A 70 30.17 11.25 27.72
C ARG A 70 29.44 10.38 26.70
N VAL A 71 28.60 10.97 25.85
CA VAL A 71 27.88 10.25 24.80
C VAL A 71 28.22 10.91 23.46
N TYR A 72 28.81 10.12 22.58
CA TYR A 72 29.31 10.51 21.27
C TYR A 72 28.17 10.28 20.26
N GLY A 73 27.94 11.23 19.36
CA GLY A 73 26.89 11.13 18.34
C GLY A 73 27.41 11.52 16.96
N PHE A 74 26.98 10.77 15.95
CA PHE A 74 27.29 11.00 14.54
C PHE A 74 26.04 10.80 13.71
N THR A 75 25.87 11.52 12.60
CA THR A 75 24.68 11.35 11.75
C THR A 75 25.01 10.91 10.33
N PHE A 76 24.13 10.13 9.71
CA PHE A 76 24.22 9.68 8.32
C PHE A 76 22.88 9.89 7.63
N GLU A 77 22.86 9.95 6.30
CA GLU A 77 21.63 10.08 5.50
C GLU A 77 21.44 8.85 4.62
N ALA A 78 20.26 8.22 4.73
CA ALA A 78 19.88 7.01 4.00
C ALA A 78 18.48 7.14 3.38
N LYS A 79 18.23 6.35 2.33
CA LYS A 79 16.95 6.26 1.61
C LYS A 79 16.25 4.92 1.96
N ALA A 80 14.93 4.85 1.79
CA ALA A 80 14.11 3.72 2.23
C ALA A 80 14.50 2.38 1.55
N GLY A 81 14.49 1.30 2.33
CA GLY A 81 14.99 -0.03 1.92
C GLY A 81 16.52 -0.15 1.87
N ALA A 82 17.26 0.87 2.34
CA ALA A 82 18.67 0.69 2.70
C ALA A 82 18.76 -0.14 4.00
N SER A 83 19.60 -1.18 4.02
CA SER A 83 19.92 -1.92 5.23
C SER A 83 21.26 -1.43 5.78
N ILE A 84 21.35 -1.11 7.07
CA ILE A 84 22.47 -0.38 7.68
C ILE A 84 23.05 -1.17 8.85
N LYS A 85 24.36 -1.45 8.79
CA LYS A 85 25.13 -2.06 9.89
C LYS A 85 26.16 -1.06 10.41
N VAL A 86 26.07 -0.74 11.70
CA VAL A 86 27.09 0.04 12.40
C VAL A 86 28.16 -0.92 12.93
N ASP A 87 29.42 -0.68 12.55
CA ASP A 87 30.61 -1.28 13.15
C ASP A 87 31.18 -0.28 14.16
N LEU A 88 31.01 -0.53 15.47
CA LEU A 88 31.73 0.21 16.52
C LEU A 88 32.98 -0.57 16.95
N ARG A 89 34.09 0.14 17.16
CA ARG A 89 35.29 -0.40 17.82
C ARG A 89 35.87 0.62 18.79
N THR A 90 36.51 0.13 19.83
CA THR A 90 37.11 0.90 20.92
C THR A 90 38.47 0.34 21.32
N ARG A 91 39.34 1.22 21.81
CA ARG A 91 40.67 0.88 22.31
C ARG A 91 40.93 1.68 23.57
N ALA A 92 40.91 0.99 24.69
CA ALA A 92 41.19 1.51 26.02
C ALA A 92 42.57 2.16 26.11
N GLY A 93 42.60 3.35 26.71
CA GLY A 93 43.79 4.09 27.07
C GLY A 93 44.49 3.53 28.31
N HIS A 94 45.58 4.20 28.69
CA HIS A 94 46.39 3.89 29.87
C HIS A 94 45.76 4.33 31.21
N ASP A 95 44.61 5.00 31.13
CA ASP A 95 43.82 5.61 32.20
C ASP A 95 42.40 5.03 32.29
N SER A 96 42.14 3.94 31.56
CA SER A 96 40.89 3.17 31.63
C SER A 96 40.72 2.47 32.99
N PHE A 97 39.47 2.30 33.44
CA PHE A 97 39.17 1.88 34.82
C PHE A 97 39.01 0.36 35.02
N ASP A 98 38.65 -0.39 33.98
CA ASP A 98 38.37 -1.83 34.01
C ASP A 98 39.13 -2.62 32.92
N ALA A 99 39.36 -2.01 31.76
CA ALA A 99 40.12 -2.58 30.65
C ALA A 99 41.65 -2.52 30.85
N GLN A 100 42.38 -3.28 30.03
CA GLN A 100 43.83 -3.07 29.84
C GLN A 100 44.06 -2.19 28.60
N PRO A 101 45.20 -1.49 28.49
CA PRO A 101 45.51 -0.71 27.29
C PRO A 101 45.39 -1.53 26.00
N ASP A 102 44.90 -0.89 24.94
CA ASP A 102 44.61 -1.49 23.63
C ASP A 102 43.59 -2.66 23.67
N LYS A 103 42.71 -2.71 24.68
CA LYS A 103 41.55 -3.62 24.72
C LYS A 103 40.24 -2.93 24.36
N PRO A 104 39.21 -3.68 23.92
CA PRO A 104 37.84 -3.19 23.86
C PRO A 104 37.37 -2.65 25.21
N LEU A 105 36.48 -1.69 25.17
CA LEU A 105 35.75 -1.14 26.31
C LEU A 105 34.31 -1.63 26.23
N ASP A 106 33.78 -2.07 27.38
CA ASP A 106 32.34 -2.12 27.68
C ASP A 106 31.65 -0.88 27.09
N THR A 107 30.57 -1.07 26.33
CA THR A 107 29.90 0.02 25.60
C THR A 107 28.38 -0.14 25.50
N VAL A 108 27.70 1.00 25.41
CA VAL A 108 26.28 1.10 25.00
C VAL A 108 26.19 1.90 23.69
N ALA A 109 25.37 1.44 22.75
CA ALA A 109 25.17 2.08 21.44
C ALA A 109 23.71 2.06 20.99
N ALA A 110 23.30 3.02 20.16
CA ALA A 110 21.93 3.10 19.61
C ALA A 110 21.84 3.88 18.30
N ILE A 111 20.77 3.63 17.54
CA ILE A 111 20.42 4.33 16.29
C ILE A 111 19.04 4.97 16.46
N TYR A 112 18.91 6.23 16.06
CA TYR A 112 17.69 7.04 16.12
C TYR A 112 17.36 7.66 14.76
N GLY A 113 16.07 7.78 14.43
CA GLY A 113 15.62 8.56 13.28
C GLY A 113 14.23 8.18 12.74
N PRO A 114 13.83 8.77 11.60
CA PRO A 114 14.52 9.90 10.95
C PRO A 114 14.43 11.17 11.81
N MET A 115 15.51 11.96 11.81
CA MET A 115 15.62 13.20 12.60
C MET A 115 14.74 14.32 12.03
N ARG A 116 14.14 15.13 12.91
CA ARG A 116 13.32 16.29 12.54
C ARG A 116 13.85 17.55 13.23
N GLY A 117 14.91 18.12 12.63
CA GLY A 117 15.62 19.28 13.17
C GLY A 117 16.43 18.94 14.42
N ALA A 118 15.97 19.41 15.58
CA ALA A 118 16.57 19.06 16.87
C ALA A 118 15.96 17.78 17.51
N ASP A 119 14.84 17.29 16.97
CA ASP A 119 14.30 15.99 17.35
C ASP A 119 15.14 14.87 16.72
N LYS A 120 15.52 13.90 17.57
CA LYS A 120 16.33 12.73 17.20
C LYS A 120 15.49 11.65 16.48
N GLY A 121 14.17 11.71 16.57
CA GLY A 121 13.28 10.67 16.04
C GLY A 121 13.15 9.46 16.97
N ARG A 122 12.48 8.40 16.51
CA ARG A 122 12.33 7.15 17.29
C ARG A 122 13.66 6.40 17.40
N ARG A 123 13.84 5.62 18.47
CA ARG A 123 14.93 4.65 18.56
C ARG A 123 14.63 3.49 17.60
N VAL A 124 15.52 3.25 16.65
CA VAL A 124 15.39 2.20 15.63
C VAL A 124 16.13 0.93 16.06
N ALA A 125 17.30 1.09 16.70
CA ALA A 125 18.05 0.00 17.31
C ALA A 125 18.82 0.46 18.56
N SER A 126 19.19 -0.50 19.41
CA SER A 126 20.07 -0.30 20.57
C SER A 126 20.73 -1.61 20.99
N SER A 127 21.96 -1.53 21.48
CA SER A 127 22.71 -2.61 22.10
C SER A 127 23.40 -2.08 23.35
N ASP A 128 23.29 -2.83 24.45
CA ASP A 128 23.79 -2.52 25.79
C ASP A 128 24.26 -3.86 26.35
N ASP A 129 25.57 -4.12 26.31
CA ASP A 129 26.11 -5.46 26.63
C ASP A 129 26.23 -5.70 28.14
N THR A 130 26.06 -6.97 28.52
CA THR A 130 25.96 -7.40 29.93
C THR A 130 27.20 -8.14 30.42
N ASP A 131 28.27 -8.16 29.61
CA ASP A 131 29.57 -8.76 29.90
C ASP A 131 30.68 -7.70 29.81
N HIS A 132 31.54 -7.62 30.84
CA HIS A 132 32.61 -6.61 30.89
C HIS A 132 33.67 -6.77 29.80
N GLY A 133 33.97 -5.68 29.08
CA GLY A 133 35.05 -5.60 28.10
C GLY A 133 34.69 -6.13 26.70
N VAL A 134 33.41 -6.07 26.34
CA VAL A 134 32.86 -6.38 25.01
C VAL A 134 32.43 -5.09 24.31
N GLU A 135 32.22 -5.13 22.99
CA GLU A 135 31.77 -3.99 22.19
C GLU A 135 30.29 -4.13 21.80
N ALA A 136 29.54 -3.03 21.91
CA ALA A 136 28.11 -2.97 21.59
C ALA A 136 27.81 -3.31 20.12
N ASP A 137 27.52 -4.59 19.87
CA ASP A 137 27.10 -5.06 18.55
C ASP A 137 25.66 -4.60 18.25
N LEU A 138 25.51 -3.54 17.45
CA LEU A 138 24.21 -3.08 16.96
C LEU A 138 23.69 -4.04 15.89
N PRO A 139 22.40 -4.43 15.89
CA PRO A 139 21.83 -5.21 14.80
C PRO A 139 21.94 -4.46 13.47
N GLU A 140 21.88 -5.20 12.36
CA GLU A 140 21.64 -4.57 11.05
C GLU A 140 20.18 -4.10 10.97
N VAL A 141 19.95 -2.91 10.40
CA VAL A 141 18.68 -2.17 10.49
C VAL A 141 18.22 -1.73 9.11
N GLU A 142 17.01 -2.13 8.72
CA GLU A 142 16.37 -1.58 7.53
C GLU A 142 15.83 -0.15 7.79
N ILE A 143 16.11 0.75 6.86
CA ILE A 143 15.66 2.13 6.85
C ILE A 143 14.26 2.19 6.23
N ALA A 144 13.24 2.34 7.08
CA ALA A 144 11.83 2.39 6.64
C ALA A 144 11.40 3.74 6.06
N GLU A 145 12.07 4.84 6.42
CA GLU A 145 11.75 6.21 6.00
C GLU A 145 13.02 6.91 5.50
N ASP A 146 12.89 7.70 4.43
CA ASP A 146 13.95 8.57 3.95
C ASP A 146 14.36 9.60 5.00
N GLY A 147 15.68 9.78 5.20
CA GLY A 147 16.16 10.92 5.97
C GLY A 147 17.51 10.75 6.63
N ARG A 148 17.72 11.59 7.64
CA ARG A 148 18.94 11.67 8.45
C ARG A 148 18.75 10.90 9.74
N TYR A 149 19.70 10.05 10.08
CA TYR A 149 19.69 9.16 11.23
C TYR A 149 20.89 9.46 12.13
N LEU A 150 20.71 9.32 13.44
CA LEU A 150 21.72 9.57 14.48
C LEU A 150 22.15 8.25 15.11
N VAL A 151 23.41 7.87 14.92
CA VAL A 151 24.07 6.84 15.73
C VAL A 151 24.73 7.48 16.95
N ILE A 152 24.65 6.81 18.10
CA ILE A 152 25.31 7.22 19.33
C ILE A 152 26.01 6.05 20.01
N PHE A 153 27.05 6.35 20.80
CA PHE A 153 27.65 5.38 21.72
C PHE A 153 28.30 6.04 22.95
N SER A 154 28.58 5.23 23.96
CA SER A 154 29.34 5.60 25.16
C SER A 154 30.02 4.38 25.77
N SER A 155 31.25 4.54 26.26
CA SER A 155 31.99 3.50 27.00
C SER A 155 32.02 3.73 28.51
N TRP A 156 31.87 4.98 28.98
CA TRP A 156 32.09 5.45 30.36
C TRP A 156 33.47 5.19 31.01
N ASN A 157 34.16 4.11 30.64
CA ASN A 157 35.30 3.54 31.35
C ASN A 157 36.67 4.05 30.90
N ASP A 158 36.70 4.90 29.85
CA ASP A 158 37.90 5.61 29.39
C ASP A 158 37.73 7.13 29.57
N PRO A 159 38.57 7.80 30.38
CA PRO A 159 38.44 9.22 30.63
C PRO A 159 39.14 10.12 29.60
N GLY A 160 39.81 9.58 28.57
CA GLY A 160 40.29 10.39 27.44
C GLY A 160 41.64 10.03 26.79
N ALA A 161 42.33 8.96 27.17
CA ALA A 161 43.53 8.53 26.43
C ALA A 161 43.27 7.44 25.37
N GLY A 162 42.09 6.80 25.39
CA GLY A 162 41.69 5.81 24.40
C GLY A 162 41.26 6.36 23.05
N SER A 163 40.83 5.46 22.17
CA SER A 163 40.35 5.76 20.81
C SER A 163 39.16 4.90 20.42
N TYR A 164 38.45 5.32 19.36
CA TYR A 164 37.35 4.57 18.77
C TYR A 164 37.41 4.63 17.24
N ASP A 165 36.82 3.64 16.60
CA ASP A 165 36.45 3.67 15.18
C ASP A 165 34.93 3.50 15.12
N VAL A 166 34.23 4.33 14.34
CA VAL A 166 32.80 4.16 14.08
C VAL A 166 32.55 4.14 12.57
N GLY A 167 32.09 3.00 12.07
CA GLY A 167 31.77 2.78 10.66
C GLY A 167 30.29 2.52 10.44
N VAL A 168 29.76 2.95 9.30
CA VAL A 168 28.37 2.72 8.90
C VAL A 168 28.36 2.08 7.51
N LYS A 169 28.21 0.76 7.47
CA LYS A 169 28.07 0.01 6.21
C LYS A 169 26.62 0.05 5.74
N CYS A 170 26.43 -0.02 4.42
CA CYS A 170 25.12 -0.15 3.82
C CYS A 170 24.99 -1.40 2.92
N SER A 171 23.82 -2.01 2.91
CA SER A 171 23.42 -3.10 2.04
C SER A 171 22.17 -2.64 1.28
N GLY A 172 22.19 -2.64 -0.06
CA GLY A 172 21.14 -2.05 -0.89
C GLY A 172 21.68 -1.45 -2.19
N THR A 173 20.79 -0.85 -2.99
CA THR A 173 21.15 -0.19 -4.26
C THR A 173 22.07 1.02 -4.05
N ASN A 174 22.72 1.48 -5.12
CA ASN A 174 23.52 2.70 -5.06
C ASN A 174 22.68 3.96 -4.75
N PHE A 175 21.39 3.97 -5.10
CA PHE A 175 20.47 5.04 -4.69
C PHE A 175 20.18 4.98 -3.18
N GLN A 176 19.81 3.80 -2.68
CA GLN A 176 19.51 3.57 -1.26
C GLN A 176 20.68 3.90 -0.34
N CYS A 177 21.86 3.36 -0.67
CA CYS A 177 23.11 3.62 0.03
C CYS A 177 23.81 4.93 -0.38
N ARG A 178 23.18 5.75 -1.23
CA ARG A 178 23.71 7.03 -1.76
C ARG A 178 25.14 6.95 -2.35
N ARG A 179 25.53 5.77 -2.83
CA ARG A 179 26.86 5.45 -3.35
C ARG A 179 27.12 6.14 -4.68
N PRO A 180 28.31 6.72 -4.91
CA PRO A 180 28.73 7.13 -6.25
C PRO A 180 28.80 5.91 -7.19
N VAL A 181 27.97 5.89 -8.24
CA VAL A 181 27.94 4.79 -9.22
C VAL A 181 29.25 4.78 -10.02
N THR A 182 30.11 3.79 -9.75
CA THR A 182 31.52 3.78 -10.21
C THR A 182 31.73 3.52 -11.71
N GLN A 183 30.70 3.09 -12.43
CA GLN A 183 30.60 3.23 -13.88
C GLN A 183 29.19 3.70 -14.20
N THR A 184 29.06 4.95 -14.67
CA THR A 184 27.78 5.50 -15.12
C THR A 184 27.71 5.42 -16.65
N ALA A 185 26.59 4.98 -17.23
CA ALA A 185 26.43 4.87 -18.70
C ALA A 185 26.44 6.24 -19.40
N CYS A 186 26.04 7.28 -18.70
CA CYS A 186 26.14 8.67 -19.13
C CYS A 186 27.60 9.17 -19.23
N LEU A 187 27.84 10.11 -20.14
CA LEU A 187 29.12 10.80 -20.28
C LEU A 187 29.37 11.71 -19.06
N PRO A 188 30.53 11.62 -18.38
CA PRO A 188 30.81 12.43 -17.20
C PRO A 188 30.72 13.96 -17.42
N GLY A 189 30.40 14.69 -16.35
CA GLY A 189 30.31 16.16 -16.34
C GLY A 189 28.89 16.71 -16.55
N THR A 190 28.82 18.02 -16.77
CA THR A 190 27.56 18.79 -16.79
C THR A 190 27.35 19.51 -18.12
N ARG A 191 26.14 19.42 -18.68
CA ARG A 191 25.62 20.36 -19.69
C ARG A 191 24.77 21.41 -18.98
N TYR A 192 24.88 22.67 -19.39
CA TYR A 192 23.95 23.73 -19.01
C TYR A 192 23.09 24.10 -20.23
N ILE A 193 21.81 24.37 -19.99
CA ILE A 193 20.82 24.73 -20.99
C ILE A 193 20.14 26.02 -20.52
N GLN A 194 20.06 27.01 -21.41
CA GLN A 194 19.44 28.31 -21.16
C GLN A 194 18.66 28.73 -22.42
N GLY A 195 17.40 29.12 -22.25
CA GLY A 195 16.51 29.59 -23.33
C GLY A 195 16.44 28.66 -24.55
N GLN A 196 16.66 27.36 -24.38
CA GLN A 196 16.80 26.44 -25.52
C GLN A 196 15.45 25.80 -25.88
N THR A 197 15.11 25.90 -27.16
CA THR A 197 14.14 25.02 -27.80
C THR A 197 14.87 23.85 -28.47
N VAL A 198 14.34 22.64 -28.33
CA VAL A 198 14.78 21.44 -29.07
C VAL A 198 13.92 21.31 -30.32
N VAL A 199 14.48 21.63 -31.48
CA VAL A 199 13.79 21.84 -32.79
C VAL A 199 13.99 20.63 -33.74
N GLY A 200 14.18 19.44 -33.17
CA GLY A 200 14.44 18.18 -33.87
C GLY A 200 15.11 17.17 -32.93
N ASP A 201 15.39 15.97 -33.43
CA ASP A 201 15.91 14.88 -32.60
C ASP A 201 17.23 15.23 -31.88
N GLU A 202 17.21 15.21 -30.55
CA GLU A 202 18.35 15.53 -29.68
C GLU A 202 18.50 14.47 -28.57
N THR A 203 19.74 14.14 -28.20
CA THR A 203 20.03 13.18 -27.11
C THR A 203 20.77 13.85 -25.96
N TRP A 204 20.23 13.72 -24.75
CA TRP A 204 20.91 14.14 -23.52
C TRP A 204 21.65 12.94 -22.91
N SER A 205 22.97 12.99 -22.99
CA SER A 205 23.87 11.91 -22.57
C SER A 205 24.92 12.34 -21.54
N ARG A 206 24.84 13.55 -20.98
CA ARG A 206 25.73 14.00 -19.88
C ARG A 206 25.09 13.66 -18.54
N CYS A 207 25.87 13.13 -17.60
CA CYS A 207 25.35 12.71 -16.30
C CYS A 207 24.65 13.80 -15.49
N ASN A 208 24.98 15.07 -15.73
CA ASN A 208 24.17 16.20 -15.28
C ASN A 208 23.75 17.05 -16.49
N VAL A 209 22.46 17.40 -16.57
CA VAL A 209 21.92 18.43 -17.44
C VAL A 209 21.20 19.45 -16.55
N VAL A 210 21.68 20.69 -16.54
CA VAL A 210 21.08 21.77 -15.74
C VAL A 210 20.25 22.66 -16.65
N LEU A 211 18.95 22.76 -16.37
CA LEU A 211 18.02 23.68 -17.02
C LEU A 211 18.01 24.97 -16.20
N LEU A 212 18.55 26.04 -16.77
CA LEU A 212 18.60 27.38 -16.14
C LEU A 212 17.30 28.17 -16.36
N GLU A 213 16.55 27.79 -17.38
CA GLU A 213 15.27 28.39 -17.81
C GLU A 213 14.38 27.24 -18.32
N THR A 214 13.06 27.46 -18.40
CA THR A 214 12.14 26.46 -18.98
C THR A 214 12.57 26.08 -20.39
N THR A 215 12.67 24.78 -20.62
CA THR A 215 13.19 24.18 -21.87
C THR A 215 12.03 23.51 -22.60
N VAL A 216 11.89 23.81 -23.90
CA VAL A 216 10.78 23.35 -24.73
C VAL A 216 11.28 22.36 -25.77
N VAL A 217 10.67 21.18 -25.87
CA VAL A 217 10.81 20.28 -27.02
C VAL A 217 9.66 20.60 -27.97
N GLU A 218 9.98 21.14 -29.15
CA GLU A 218 8.98 21.60 -30.12
C GLU A 218 8.19 20.43 -30.75
N ASP A 219 6.99 20.73 -31.27
CA ASP A 219 6.20 19.76 -32.05
C ASP A 219 7.03 19.13 -33.17
N GLY A 220 6.93 17.80 -33.31
CA GLY A 220 7.71 17.00 -34.24
C GLY A 220 9.19 16.76 -33.87
N ALA A 221 9.67 17.23 -32.71
CA ALA A 221 11.02 16.93 -32.20
C ALA A 221 11.02 15.80 -31.16
N THR A 222 12.06 14.96 -31.16
CA THR A 222 12.29 13.94 -30.12
C THR A 222 13.42 14.34 -29.18
N LEU A 223 13.20 14.31 -27.87
CA LEU A 223 14.24 14.37 -26.85
C LEU A 223 14.46 12.98 -26.25
N SER A 224 15.62 12.36 -26.50
CA SER A 224 16.01 11.09 -25.87
C SER A 224 16.94 11.34 -24.68
N ILE A 225 16.66 10.71 -23.53
CA ILE A 225 17.46 10.79 -22.30
C ILE A 225 17.77 9.37 -21.84
N GLY A 226 19.06 9.04 -21.73
CA GLY A 226 19.52 7.69 -21.40
C GLY A 226 19.88 7.47 -19.92
N PRO A 227 20.24 6.24 -19.53
CA PRO A 227 20.45 5.85 -18.13
C PRO A 227 21.48 6.70 -17.36
N GLY A 228 21.18 6.94 -16.08
CA GLY A 228 22.02 7.69 -15.15
C GLY A 228 22.04 9.21 -15.34
N VAL A 229 21.32 9.75 -16.33
CA VAL A 229 21.26 11.20 -16.58
C VAL A 229 20.38 11.89 -15.54
N ASN A 230 20.95 12.86 -14.85
CA ASN A 230 20.24 13.73 -13.91
C ASN A 230 19.90 15.07 -14.59
N VAL A 231 18.62 15.32 -14.83
CA VAL A 231 18.08 16.61 -15.30
C VAL A 231 17.71 17.46 -14.07
N LYS A 232 18.25 18.69 -14.00
CA LYS A 232 18.16 19.55 -12.82
C LYS A 232 17.61 20.93 -13.16
N GLY A 233 16.39 21.24 -12.72
CA GLY A 233 15.81 22.58 -12.83
C GLY A 233 16.45 23.55 -11.83
N ASN A 234 16.82 24.75 -12.27
CA ASN A 234 17.45 25.76 -11.44
C ASN A 234 16.69 27.09 -11.49
N TYR A 235 15.85 27.33 -10.48
CA TYR A 235 15.15 28.61 -10.26
C TYR A 235 16.10 29.82 -10.27
N LEU A 236 15.72 30.91 -10.97
CA LEU A 236 16.51 32.14 -11.07
C LEU A 236 15.86 33.40 -10.45
N GLY A 237 14.59 33.35 -10.05
CA GLY A 237 13.92 34.47 -9.35
C GLY A 237 12.41 34.57 -9.60
N GLU A 238 11.82 35.74 -9.34
CA GLU A 238 10.40 35.99 -9.64
C GLU A 238 10.16 36.29 -11.13
N GLY A 239 8.96 35.94 -11.62
CA GLY A 239 8.52 36.18 -13.00
C GLY A 239 8.85 35.04 -13.97
N ASP A 240 9.00 35.36 -15.25
CA ASP A 240 9.18 34.40 -16.36
C ASP A 240 10.43 33.50 -16.25
N PHE A 241 11.32 33.78 -15.29
CA PHE A 241 12.58 33.07 -15.01
C PHE A 241 12.54 32.24 -13.71
N GLY A 242 11.38 32.11 -13.07
CA GLY A 242 11.20 31.39 -11.81
C GLY A 242 11.00 29.89 -12.01
N GLU A 243 9.77 29.50 -12.32
CA GLU A 243 9.36 28.10 -12.42
C GLU A 243 10.00 27.41 -13.64
N VAL A 244 11.11 26.69 -13.40
CA VAL A 244 11.77 25.91 -14.45
C VAL A 244 11.00 24.62 -14.69
N THR A 245 10.60 24.39 -15.93
CA THR A 245 9.83 23.23 -16.39
C THR A 245 10.54 22.56 -17.58
N LEU A 246 10.45 21.24 -17.73
CA LEU A 246 10.69 20.60 -19.02
C LEU A 246 9.34 20.46 -19.74
N GLN A 247 9.10 21.31 -20.73
CA GLN A 247 7.90 21.28 -21.56
C GLN A 247 8.18 20.47 -22.82
N VAL A 248 7.28 19.54 -23.15
CA VAL A 248 7.42 18.62 -24.27
C VAL A 248 6.18 18.72 -25.15
N ASP A 249 6.25 19.56 -26.17
CA ASP A 249 5.19 19.71 -27.19
C ASP A 249 5.37 18.68 -28.33
N GLY A 250 6.61 18.21 -28.54
CA GLY A 250 6.95 17.01 -29.32
C GLY A 250 6.93 15.74 -28.47
N ARG A 251 8.00 14.93 -28.52
CA ARG A 251 8.14 13.65 -27.81
C ARG A 251 9.36 13.59 -26.90
N LEU A 252 9.21 13.01 -25.72
CA LEU A 252 10.25 12.65 -24.76
C LEU A 252 10.39 11.13 -24.69
N GLN A 253 11.63 10.65 -24.69
CA GLN A 253 12.00 9.26 -24.44
C GLN A 253 13.04 9.24 -23.31
N ALA A 254 12.59 9.28 -22.06
CA ALA A 254 13.45 9.14 -20.89
C ALA A 254 13.45 7.69 -20.44
N VAL A 255 14.52 6.95 -20.78
CA VAL A 255 14.65 5.51 -20.53
C VAL A 255 15.91 5.26 -19.69
N GLY A 256 15.70 4.97 -18.42
CA GLY A 256 16.71 4.57 -17.45
C GLY A 256 16.84 3.05 -17.34
N THR A 257 17.43 2.61 -16.22
CA THR A 257 17.34 1.22 -15.73
C THR A 257 17.17 1.24 -14.22
N ALA A 258 16.78 0.12 -13.59
CA ALA A 258 16.70 0.00 -12.13
C ALA A 258 18.01 0.38 -11.39
N ARG A 259 19.19 0.17 -12.01
CA ARG A 259 20.49 0.58 -11.46
C ARG A 259 20.92 2.00 -11.81
N GLU A 260 20.37 2.55 -12.90
CA GLU A 260 20.75 3.84 -13.47
C GLU A 260 19.51 4.60 -13.98
N PRO A 261 18.61 5.04 -13.09
CA PRO A 261 17.41 5.75 -13.49
C PRO A 261 17.72 7.09 -14.16
N VAL A 262 16.77 7.61 -14.94
CA VAL A 262 16.76 9.04 -15.31
C VAL A 262 16.14 9.81 -14.16
N VAL A 263 16.82 10.84 -13.68
CA VAL A 263 16.39 11.61 -12.48
C VAL A 263 16.04 13.04 -12.88
N PHE A 264 14.81 13.47 -12.60
CA PHE A 264 14.36 14.86 -12.70
C PHE A 264 14.28 15.48 -11.29
N THR A 265 15.03 16.54 -11.03
CA THR A 265 15.14 17.17 -9.69
C THR A 265 15.32 18.69 -9.77
N ALA A 266 15.21 19.38 -8.64
CA ALA A 266 15.79 20.71 -8.44
C ALA A 266 17.33 20.64 -8.31
N LEU A 267 18.03 21.68 -8.79
CA LEU A 267 19.44 21.94 -8.47
C LEU A 267 19.59 22.65 -7.10
N VAL A 268 18.60 23.50 -6.76
CA VAL A 268 18.49 24.18 -5.47
C VAL A 268 17.02 24.12 -5.02
N GLU A 269 16.15 24.85 -5.73
CA GLU A 269 14.71 24.92 -5.50
C GLU A 269 13.96 25.28 -6.81
N GLY A 270 12.63 25.38 -6.77
CA GLY A 270 11.78 25.91 -7.85
C GLY A 270 11.77 25.13 -9.18
N TRP A 271 12.03 23.82 -9.12
CA TRP A 271 11.72 22.89 -10.20
C TRP A 271 10.20 22.65 -10.24
N ASN A 272 9.56 22.88 -11.38
CA ASN A 272 8.10 22.80 -11.50
C ASN A 272 7.60 21.39 -11.83
N GLY A 273 8.40 20.62 -12.59
CA GLY A 273 8.07 19.27 -13.04
C GLY A 273 8.33 19.02 -14.53
N VAL A 274 7.92 17.84 -14.99
CA VAL A 274 7.87 17.48 -16.43
C VAL A 274 6.45 17.70 -16.96
N GLN A 275 6.32 18.25 -18.17
CA GLN A 275 5.04 18.56 -18.80
C GLN A 275 4.98 17.95 -20.21
N LEU A 276 4.08 16.98 -20.40
CA LEU A 276 3.95 16.18 -21.63
C LEU A 276 2.73 16.66 -22.42
N ASN A 277 2.93 17.68 -23.26
CA ASN A 277 1.88 18.27 -24.09
C ASN A 277 1.63 17.49 -25.39
N GLY A 278 2.67 16.94 -26.00
CA GLY A 278 2.58 16.05 -27.17
C GLY A 278 2.25 14.59 -26.81
N ASP A 279 2.05 13.77 -27.84
CA ASP A 279 1.66 12.36 -27.73
C ASP A 279 2.87 11.39 -27.71
N ASP A 280 2.61 10.11 -27.37
CA ASP A 280 3.57 8.98 -27.46
C ASP A 280 4.87 9.16 -26.64
N ASN A 281 4.83 9.86 -25.49
CA ASN A 281 6.02 9.99 -24.63
C ASN A 281 6.30 8.70 -23.84
N THR A 282 7.56 8.47 -23.50
CA THR A 282 8.00 7.36 -22.65
C THR A 282 8.78 7.88 -21.46
N LEU A 283 8.32 7.54 -20.25
CA LEU A 283 9.08 7.62 -19.00
C LEU A 283 9.27 6.19 -18.48
N GLU A 284 10.49 5.67 -18.50
CA GLU A 284 10.82 4.30 -18.08
C GLU A 284 12.01 4.29 -17.11
N HIS A 285 11.85 3.68 -15.93
CA HIS A 285 12.79 3.77 -14.80
C HIS A 285 13.18 5.24 -14.49
N VAL A 286 12.18 6.05 -14.20
CA VAL A 286 12.30 7.50 -14.00
C VAL A 286 12.03 7.86 -12.54
N PHE A 287 12.85 8.74 -11.98
CA PHE A 287 12.63 9.35 -10.66
C PHE A 287 12.33 10.84 -10.83
N VAL A 288 11.27 11.33 -10.18
CA VAL A 288 10.95 12.77 -10.09
C VAL A 288 10.91 13.17 -8.61
N GLU A 289 11.88 14.00 -8.19
CA GLU A 289 11.96 14.50 -6.82
C GLU A 289 11.99 16.04 -6.76
N LYS A 290 11.64 16.61 -5.59
CA LYS A 290 11.75 18.05 -5.29
C LYS A 290 11.03 18.98 -6.28
N ALA A 291 9.99 18.48 -6.96
CA ALA A 291 9.19 19.24 -7.90
C ALA A 291 7.98 19.90 -7.22
N ALA A 292 7.42 20.96 -7.82
CA ALA A 292 6.09 21.45 -7.42
C ALA A 292 4.97 20.50 -7.88
N ARG A 293 5.14 19.89 -9.06
CA ARG A 293 4.29 18.84 -9.65
C ARG A 293 5.19 17.75 -10.24
N GLY A 294 4.83 16.48 -10.14
CA GLY A 294 5.65 15.39 -10.68
C GLY A 294 5.64 15.38 -12.21
N VAL A 295 4.53 14.92 -12.80
CA VAL A 295 4.31 14.95 -14.25
C VAL A 295 2.91 15.47 -14.60
N ASP A 296 2.86 16.47 -15.48
CA ASP A 296 1.62 17.03 -16.04
C ASP A 296 1.42 16.52 -17.48
N VAL A 297 0.63 15.44 -17.61
CA VAL A 297 0.31 14.76 -18.87
C VAL A 297 -0.89 15.45 -19.53
N ARG A 298 -0.75 15.84 -20.80
CA ARG A 298 -1.83 16.46 -21.58
C ARG A 298 -2.02 15.84 -22.96
N GLY A 299 -0.97 15.26 -23.54
CA GLY A 299 -1.11 14.40 -24.71
C GLY A 299 -1.68 13.02 -24.38
N SER A 300 -1.78 12.20 -25.41
CA SER A 300 -2.32 10.83 -25.40
C SER A 300 -1.24 9.78 -25.67
N GLN A 301 -1.58 8.50 -25.46
CA GLN A 301 -0.71 7.34 -25.75
C GLN A 301 0.62 7.33 -24.96
N ASN A 302 0.71 8.04 -23.85
CA ASN A 302 1.94 8.12 -23.06
C ASN A 302 2.14 6.85 -22.22
N THR A 303 3.39 6.40 -22.13
CA THR A 303 3.80 5.22 -21.37
C THR A 303 4.62 5.63 -20.16
N LEU A 304 4.09 5.40 -18.96
CA LEU A 304 4.72 5.70 -17.68
C LEU A 304 5.02 4.37 -16.96
N HIS A 305 6.27 3.93 -16.95
CA HIS A 305 6.69 2.60 -16.51
C HIS A 305 7.82 2.70 -15.48
N HIS A 306 7.74 1.98 -14.36
CA HIS A 306 8.76 2.06 -13.30
C HIS A 306 9.03 3.51 -12.85
N LEU A 307 7.96 4.30 -12.73
CA LEU A 307 7.99 5.72 -12.40
C LEU A 307 7.89 5.93 -10.88
N THR A 308 8.95 6.49 -10.28
CA THR A 308 8.96 6.92 -8.88
C THR A 308 8.81 8.44 -8.79
N ILE A 309 7.89 8.91 -7.94
CA ILE A 309 7.65 10.34 -7.69
C ILE A 309 7.69 10.58 -6.16
N ASP A 310 8.52 11.51 -5.70
CA ASP A 310 8.84 11.78 -4.28
C ASP A 310 8.91 13.29 -4.01
N HIS A 311 7.77 13.91 -3.68
CA HIS A 311 7.69 15.35 -3.31
C HIS A 311 6.35 15.74 -2.67
N GLY A 312 6.34 16.72 -1.77
CA GLY A 312 5.14 17.21 -1.07
C GLY A 312 4.12 18.02 -1.89
N GLY A 313 3.88 17.67 -3.15
CA GLY A 313 3.01 18.38 -4.09
C GLY A 313 1.96 17.48 -4.75
N LEU A 314 1.69 17.76 -6.04
CA LEU A 314 0.81 16.95 -6.90
C LEU A 314 1.63 15.96 -7.73
N GLY A 315 1.44 14.65 -7.54
CA GLY A 315 2.22 13.61 -8.21
C GLY A 315 2.00 13.56 -9.73
N LEU A 316 0.80 13.15 -10.15
CA LEU A 316 0.42 13.05 -11.56
C LEU A 316 -0.84 13.87 -11.86
N ARG A 317 -0.87 14.48 -13.05
CA ARG A 317 -2.10 15.07 -13.59
C ARG A 317 -2.31 14.62 -15.04
N PHE A 318 -3.53 14.24 -15.38
CA PHE A 318 -3.98 13.99 -16.74
C PHE A 318 -4.99 15.08 -17.14
N ALA A 319 -4.66 15.86 -18.16
CA ALA A 319 -5.50 16.95 -18.64
C ALA A 319 -6.75 16.44 -19.39
N ALA A 320 -7.68 17.34 -19.68
CA ALA A 320 -8.91 16.98 -20.37
C ALA A 320 -8.64 16.33 -21.75
N ASP A 321 -9.46 15.35 -22.11
CA ASP A 321 -9.39 14.54 -23.33
C ASP A 321 -8.06 13.77 -23.56
N SER A 322 -7.17 13.66 -22.57
CA SER A 322 -5.91 12.89 -22.68
C SER A 322 -6.16 11.38 -22.51
N VAL A 323 -5.98 10.58 -23.57
CA VAL A 323 -6.51 9.20 -23.63
C VAL A 323 -5.49 8.12 -24.01
N GLY A 324 -5.74 6.90 -23.52
CA GLY A 324 -4.87 5.73 -23.74
C GLY A 324 -3.49 5.90 -23.12
N ASN A 325 -3.38 6.72 -22.08
CA ASN A 325 -2.19 6.83 -21.26
C ASN A 325 -2.11 5.61 -20.33
N THR A 326 -0.89 5.13 -20.08
CA THR A 326 -0.64 3.95 -19.22
C THR A 326 0.29 4.30 -18.06
N LEU A 327 0.03 3.73 -16.88
CA LEU A 327 0.84 3.87 -15.68
C LEU A 327 1.07 2.50 -15.03
N LYS A 328 2.30 1.97 -15.10
CA LYS A 328 2.63 0.63 -14.62
C LYS A 328 3.85 0.56 -13.71
N HIS A 329 3.77 -0.28 -12.67
CA HIS A 329 4.85 -0.52 -11.69
C HIS A 329 5.36 0.78 -11.07
N ALA A 330 4.44 1.64 -10.61
CA ALA A 330 4.73 3.03 -10.27
C ALA A 330 4.57 3.32 -8.76
N ARG A 331 5.46 4.15 -8.20
CA ARG A 331 5.45 4.54 -6.79
C ARG A 331 5.37 6.06 -6.65
N LEU A 332 4.21 6.54 -6.26
CA LEU A 332 3.89 7.96 -6.06
C LEU A 332 3.81 8.22 -4.55
N ALA A 333 4.80 8.88 -3.96
CA ALA A 333 5.01 8.91 -2.51
C ALA A 333 5.28 10.31 -1.93
N ALA A 334 5.04 10.45 -0.63
CA ALA A 334 5.16 11.70 0.13
C ALA A 334 4.32 12.87 -0.45
N LEU A 335 3.24 12.54 -1.16
CA LEU A 335 2.43 13.51 -1.91
C LEU A 335 1.44 14.26 -1.00
N LYS A 336 0.99 15.42 -1.46
CA LYS A 336 -0.25 16.03 -0.98
C LYS A 336 -1.44 15.52 -1.80
N ASP A 337 -1.34 15.58 -3.11
CA ASP A 337 -2.36 15.11 -4.04
C ASP A 337 -1.72 14.08 -4.99
N GLY A 338 -2.33 12.90 -5.11
CA GLY A 338 -1.75 11.74 -5.79
C GLY A 338 -1.84 11.83 -7.31
N ILE A 339 -2.97 11.38 -7.84
CA ILE A 339 -3.32 11.39 -9.26
C ILE A 339 -4.56 12.27 -9.46
N VAL A 340 -4.53 13.20 -10.41
CA VAL A 340 -5.69 14.03 -10.78
C VAL A 340 -6.04 13.81 -12.25
N GLN A 341 -7.25 13.32 -12.53
CA GLN A 341 -7.79 13.08 -13.87
C GLN A 341 -8.96 14.02 -14.19
N LEU A 342 -8.88 14.71 -15.32
CA LEU A 342 -9.88 15.69 -15.76
C LEU A 342 -10.82 15.15 -16.84
N GLU A 343 -11.81 15.97 -17.20
CA GLU A 343 -12.91 15.66 -18.12
C GLU A 343 -12.44 14.97 -19.42
N GLY A 344 -13.01 13.82 -19.75
CA GLY A 344 -12.67 13.05 -20.96
C GLY A 344 -11.32 12.31 -20.92
N SER A 345 -10.46 12.49 -19.91
CA SER A 345 -9.20 11.74 -19.79
C SER A 345 -9.42 10.25 -19.52
N ALA A 346 -8.51 9.40 -19.99
CA ALA A 346 -8.52 7.95 -19.75
C ALA A 346 -7.12 7.45 -19.35
N LEU A 347 -7.08 6.66 -18.28
CA LEU A 347 -5.89 6.01 -17.75
C LEU A 347 -6.13 4.50 -17.61
N ASP A 348 -5.19 3.68 -18.10
CA ASP A 348 -5.07 2.27 -17.73
C ASP A 348 -3.87 2.13 -16.78
N SER A 349 -4.11 1.62 -15.57
CA SER A 349 -3.11 1.56 -14.51
C SER A 349 -3.05 0.18 -13.84
N ASP A 350 -1.84 -0.22 -13.50
CA ASP A 350 -1.50 -1.59 -13.09
C ASP A 350 -0.30 -1.55 -12.15
N ASP A 351 -0.40 -2.15 -10.96
CA ASP A 351 0.65 -2.09 -9.93
C ASP A 351 1.12 -0.65 -9.65
N VAL A 352 0.28 0.09 -8.92
CA VAL A 352 0.52 1.50 -8.58
C VAL A 352 0.35 1.75 -7.09
N ILE A 353 1.43 2.13 -6.42
CA ILE A 353 1.39 2.64 -5.04
C ILE A 353 1.21 4.16 -5.09
N VAL A 354 0.19 4.66 -4.39
CA VAL A 354 -0.06 6.09 -4.17
C VAL A 354 -0.13 6.34 -2.66
N ALA A 355 0.85 7.08 -2.14
CA ALA A 355 1.06 7.30 -0.70
C ALA A 355 1.16 8.79 -0.36
N GLY A 356 0.22 9.26 0.46
CA GLY A 356 0.06 10.67 0.84
C GLY A 356 0.80 11.07 2.13
N THR A 357 0.50 12.29 2.59
CA THR A 357 1.08 12.94 3.78
C THR A 357 0.08 13.22 4.90
N GLY A 358 -1.16 12.70 4.78
CA GLY A 358 -2.30 12.99 5.65
C GLY A 358 -3.18 14.14 5.15
N GLU A 359 -2.83 14.79 4.04
CA GLU A 359 -3.63 15.81 3.37
C GLU A 359 -4.12 15.33 1.98
N GLY A 360 -4.95 16.15 1.33
CA GLY A 360 -5.30 16.03 -0.09
C GLY A 360 -6.00 14.74 -0.52
N VAL A 361 -5.92 14.42 -1.82
CA VAL A 361 -6.64 13.28 -2.42
C VAL A 361 -5.69 12.33 -3.16
N GLY A 362 -5.82 11.01 -2.95
CA GLY A 362 -4.97 10.00 -3.59
C GLY A 362 -5.26 9.80 -5.08
N LEU A 363 -6.53 9.67 -5.45
CA LEU A 363 -6.99 9.76 -6.84
C LEU A 363 -8.22 10.67 -6.90
N HIS A 364 -8.13 11.81 -7.58
CA HIS A 364 -9.28 12.66 -7.89
C HIS A 364 -9.63 12.57 -9.37
N ALA A 365 -10.77 11.98 -9.70
CA ALA A 365 -11.25 11.82 -11.06
C ALA A 365 -12.54 12.62 -11.28
N THR A 366 -12.55 13.53 -12.26
CA THR A 366 -13.72 14.34 -12.61
C THR A 366 -14.12 14.12 -14.07
N ARG A 367 -15.31 13.56 -14.30
CA ARG A 367 -15.95 13.37 -15.62
C ARG A 367 -15.03 12.70 -16.65
N THR A 368 -14.27 11.72 -16.19
CA THR A 368 -13.29 10.97 -17.00
C THR A 368 -13.99 10.10 -18.04
N ALA A 369 -13.25 9.78 -19.10
CA ALA A 369 -13.55 8.60 -19.88
C ALA A 369 -13.21 7.32 -19.07
N GLU A 370 -13.63 6.17 -19.58
CA GLU A 370 -13.44 4.86 -18.95
C GLU A 370 -11.96 4.60 -18.62
N SER A 371 -11.66 4.57 -17.33
CA SER A 371 -10.32 4.35 -16.77
C SER A 371 -10.31 3.08 -15.91
N THR A 372 -9.15 2.43 -15.78
CA THR A 372 -9.00 1.20 -14.97
C THR A 372 -7.76 1.26 -14.09
N MET A 373 -7.86 0.68 -12.89
CA MET A 373 -6.76 0.48 -11.96
C MET A 373 -6.77 -0.96 -11.41
N ARG A 374 -5.60 -1.61 -11.41
CA ARG A 374 -5.40 -3.00 -10.98
C ARG A 374 -4.22 -3.11 -10.02
N GLY A 375 -4.30 -3.99 -9.02
CA GLY A 375 -3.17 -4.28 -8.12
C GLY A 375 -2.63 -3.08 -7.34
N ALA A 376 -3.42 -2.01 -7.18
CA ALA A 376 -2.94 -0.73 -6.68
C ALA A 376 -3.12 -0.59 -5.16
N VAL A 377 -2.38 0.35 -4.56
CA VAL A 377 -2.48 0.68 -3.13
C VAL A 377 -2.59 2.19 -2.97
N VAL A 378 -3.72 2.69 -2.47
CA VAL A 378 -3.95 4.13 -2.24
C VAL A 378 -4.13 4.41 -0.75
N SER A 379 -3.18 5.16 -0.17
CA SER A 379 -3.06 5.30 1.29
C SER A 379 -2.52 6.65 1.78
N GLY A 380 -2.85 7.00 3.02
CA GLY A 380 -2.31 8.18 3.70
C GLY A 380 -2.80 9.53 3.18
N PHE A 381 -3.98 9.61 2.56
CA PHE A 381 -4.60 10.87 2.13
C PHE A 381 -5.75 11.32 3.05
N ALA A 382 -6.23 12.56 2.88
CA ALA A 382 -7.49 12.98 3.51
C ALA A 382 -8.69 12.26 2.86
N THR A 383 -8.68 12.08 1.53
CA THR A 383 -9.57 11.15 0.83
C THR A 383 -8.73 10.24 -0.06
N GLY A 384 -8.86 8.92 0.07
CA GLY A 384 -8.13 7.96 -0.77
C GLY A 384 -8.51 8.12 -2.25
N LEU A 385 -9.78 7.89 -2.58
CA LEU A 385 -10.33 8.06 -3.92
C LEU A 385 -11.53 9.03 -3.92
N HIS A 386 -11.56 10.00 -4.83
CA HIS A 386 -12.65 10.96 -5.04
C HIS A 386 -13.13 10.92 -6.49
N PHE A 387 -14.43 10.73 -6.72
CA PHE A 387 -15.03 10.67 -8.06
C PHE A 387 -16.14 11.71 -8.22
N ASP A 388 -16.00 12.63 -9.18
CA ASP A 388 -17.06 13.54 -9.62
C ASP A 388 -17.59 13.07 -10.99
N ASP A 389 -18.70 12.33 -11.03
CA ASP A 389 -19.36 11.87 -12.28
C ASP A 389 -18.38 11.12 -13.25
N ALA A 390 -17.53 10.25 -12.69
CA ALA A 390 -16.33 9.71 -13.35
C ALA A 390 -16.33 8.17 -13.52
N ALA A 391 -16.14 7.70 -14.75
CA ALA A 391 -16.19 6.29 -15.11
C ALA A 391 -14.86 5.56 -14.83
N TYR A 392 -14.84 4.80 -13.73
CA TYR A 392 -13.65 4.10 -13.25
C TYR A 392 -13.93 2.65 -12.84
N PHE A 393 -12.98 1.76 -13.12
CA PHE A 393 -13.02 0.36 -12.67
C PHE A 393 -11.80 0.02 -11.83
N PHE A 394 -12.02 -0.54 -10.65
CA PHE A 394 -10.99 -1.02 -9.73
C PHE A 394 -11.07 -2.52 -9.61
N TYR A 395 -9.92 -3.17 -9.79
CA TYR A 395 -9.72 -4.59 -9.55
C TYR A 395 -8.57 -4.75 -8.57
N ASP A 396 -8.68 -5.67 -7.61
CA ASP A 396 -7.53 -6.14 -6.81
C ASP A 396 -6.76 -4.98 -6.12
N THR A 397 -7.50 -3.94 -5.73
CA THR A 397 -6.96 -2.64 -5.31
C THR A 397 -7.24 -2.38 -3.83
N THR A 398 -6.22 -1.99 -3.09
CA THR A 398 -6.29 -1.62 -1.67
C THR A 398 -6.47 -0.11 -1.51
N VAL A 399 -7.46 0.31 -0.72
CA VAL A 399 -7.70 1.71 -0.33
C VAL A 399 -7.70 1.77 1.20
N ALA A 400 -6.58 2.17 1.80
CA ALA A 400 -6.36 1.97 3.24
C ALA A 400 -5.62 3.10 3.95
N GLN A 401 -5.85 3.25 5.26
CA GLN A 401 -5.17 4.24 6.11
C GLN A 401 -5.35 5.70 5.65
N ASN A 402 -6.44 6.01 4.95
CA ASN A 402 -6.85 7.37 4.61
C ASN A 402 -7.80 7.92 5.68
N THR A 403 -8.06 9.23 5.71
CA THR A 403 -9.12 9.77 6.58
C THR A 403 -10.50 9.31 6.08
N LYS A 404 -10.77 9.43 4.77
CA LYS A 404 -11.86 8.73 4.07
C LYS A 404 -11.29 7.77 3.03
N GLY A 405 -11.84 6.57 2.89
CA GLY A 405 -11.43 5.63 1.84
C GLY A 405 -11.85 6.12 0.46
N VAL A 406 -13.14 6.03 0.15
CA VAL A 406 -13.74 6.39 -1.14
C VAL A 406 -14.86 7.41 -0.94
N GLU A 407 -14.86 8.49 -1.73
CA GLU A 407 -15.92 9.49 -1.80
C GLU A 407 -16.42 9.65 -3.24
N VAL A 408 -17.73 9.48 -3.47
CA VAL A 408 -18.37 9.57 -4.79
C VAL A 408 -19.40 10.68 -4.79
N THR A 409 -19.16 11.71 -5.61
CA THR A 409 -19.97 12.92 -5.76
C THR A 409 -20.53 13.08 -7.17
N GLY A 410 -21.70 13.71 -7.25
CA GLY A 410 -22.40 13.96 -8.51
C GLY A 410 -21.91 15.20 -9.25
N PRO A 411 -22.46 15.49 -10.44
CA PRO A 411 -21.99 16.56 -11.33
C PRO A 411 -22.17 18.01 -10.81
N GLU A 412 -22.84 18.20 -9.67
CA GLU A 412 -22.86 19.47 -8.92
C GLU A 412 -22.31 19.25 -7.50
N GLY A 413 -20.98 19.37 -7.36
CA GLY A 413 -20.25 18.99 -6.15
C GLY A 413 -20.77 19.60 -4.84
N GLY A 414 -21.11 18.73 -3.89
CA GLY A 414 -21.34 19.10 -2.48
C GLY A 414 -22.68 19.77 -2.14
N VAL A 415 -23.67 19.80 -3.03
CA VAL A 415 -24.98 20.41 -2.73
C VAL A 415 -26.13 19.42 -2.93
N ASN A 416 -26.43 18.63 -1.88
CA ASN A 416 -27.75 18.02 -1.71
C ASN A 416 -28.80 19.16 -1.69
N PRO A 417 -29.74 19.23 -2.66
CA PRO A 417 -30.58 20.41 -2.86
C PRO A 417 -31.65 20.50 -1.75
N ALA A 418 -31.31 21.24 -0.69
CA ALA A 418 -32.01 21.34 0.59
C ALA A 418 -33.54 21.13 0.51
N PHE A 419 -33.98 19.98 1.06
CA PHE A 419 -35.35 19.44 1.05
C PHE A 419 -36.47 20.50 1.01
N THR A 420 -36.89 20.87 -0.19
CA THR A 420 -38.02 21.77 -0.43
C THR A 420 -38.98 21.11 -1.42
N CYS A 421 -40.01 20.46 -0.88
CA CYS A 421 -41.00 19.72 -1.67
C CYS A 421 -41.60 20.63 -2.78
N PRO A 422 -41.49 20.27 -4.07
CA PRO A 422 -42.03 21.08 -5.15
C PRO A 422 -43.56 21.18 -5.03
N ALA A 423 -44.08 22.39 -5.22
CA ALA A 423 -45.52 22.62 -5.13
C ALA A 423 -46.24 21.90 -6.29
N MET A 424 -47.00 20.85 -5.95
CA MET A 424 -47.76 19.99 -6.87
C MET A 424 -48.49 20.79 -7.98
N PRO A 425 -48.07 20.65 -9.26
CA PRO A 425 -48.77 21.29 -10.38
C PRO A 425 -50.19 20.74 -10.52
N ALA A 426 -51.15 21.61 -10.83
CA ALA A 426 -52.54 21.18 -11.05
C ALA A 426 -52.65 20.28 -12.29
N ALA A 427 -53.26 19.10 -12.11
CA ALA A 427 -53.31 18.07 -13.14
C ALA A 427 -54.00 18.53 -14.44
N THR A 428 -53.32 18.36 -15.56
CA THR A 428 -53.88 18.48 -16.93
C THR A 428 -53.61 17.20 -17.73
N THR A 429 -54.33 17.00 -18.84
CA THR A 429 -54.52 15.68 -19.44
C THR A 429 -53.29 15.12 -20.18
N PRO A 430 -53.07 13.79 -20.16
CA PRO A 430 -51.86 13.18 -20.70
C PRO A 430 -51.83 13.22 -22.24
N SER A 431 -50.86 13.93 -22.80
CA SER A 431 -50.32 13.63 -24.12
C SER A 431 -49.23 12.56 -23.97
N ARG A 432 -49.24 11.53 -24.83
CA ARG A 432 -48.26 10.45 -24.79
C ARG A 432 -46.88 10.99 -25.22
N PRO A 433 -45.83 10.95 -24.38
CA PRO A 433 -44.49 11.28 -24.83
C PRO A 433 -44.04 10.31 -25.92
N ARG A 434 -43.25 10.81 -26.88
CA ARG A 434 -42.36 9.94 -27.67
C ARG A 434 -41.38 9.28 -26.68
N PRO A 435 -41.01 8.00 -26.84
CA PRO A 435 -39.90 7.45 -26.08
C PRO A 435 -38.68 8.36 -26.27
N ALA A 436 -38.02 8.72 -25.17
CA ALA A 436 -36.66 9.24 -25.25
C ALA A 436 -35.78 8.15 -25.90
N PRO A 437 -34.65 8.52 -26.54
CA PRO A 437 -33.58 7.54 -26.72
C PRO A 437 -33.20 6.95 -25.34
N PRO A 438 -32.70 5.71 -25.27
CA PRO A 438 -32.13 5.20 -24.03
C PRO A 438 -31.06 6.17 -23.55
N VAL A 439 -31.17 6.63 -22.31
CA VAL A 439 -30.14 7.44 -21.69
C VAL A 439 -28.96 6.51 -21.42
N SER A 440 -27.86 6.73 -22.11
CA SER A 440 -26.56 6.19 -21.72
C SER A 440 -26.10 6.98 -20.51
N TRP A 441 -26.41 6.48 -19.32
CA TRP A 441 -25.94 7.05 -18.06
C TRP A 441 -24.40 7.02 -18.04
N PRO A 442 -23.71 8.11 -17.66
CA PRO A 442 -22.32 8.05 -17.24
C PRO A 442 -22.17 7.02 -16.11
N ARG A 443 -20.99 6.41 -15.99
CA ARG A 443 -20.77 5.34 -15.01
C ARG A 443 -20.15 5.95 -13.76
N ASP A 444 -20.75 5.66 -12.60
CA ASP A 444 -20.08 5.75 -11.31
C ASP A 444 -18.98 4.66 -11.18
N PRO A 445 -18.02 4.80 -10.25
CA PRO A 445 -16.95 3.83 -10.07
C PRO A 445 -17.46 2.44 -9.63
N ALA A 446 -16.77 1.40 -10.10
CA ALA A 446 -17.01 0.00 -9.74
C ALA A 446 -15.77 -0.62 -9.07
N PHE A 447 -15.99 -1.35 -7.98
CA PHE A 447 -14.96 -2.01 -7.17
C PHE A 447 -15.16 -3.53 -7.19
N VAL A 448 -14.14 -4.27 -7.61
CA VAL A 448 -14.17 -5.73 -7.75
C VAL A 448 -12.94 -6.32 -7.06
N ARG A 449 -13.12 -7.26 -6.13
CA ARG A 449 -12.04 -7.84 -5.30
C ARG A 449 -11.12 -6.78 -4.65
N CYS A 450 -11.68 -5.66 -4.22
CA CYS A 450 -10.93 -4.54 -3.65
C CYS A 450 -10.92 -4.60 -2.11
N ASP A 451 -9.86 -4.09 -1.48
CA ASP A 451 -9.66 -4.02 -0.03
C ASP A 451 -9.77 -2.58 0.46
N ILE A 452 -10.98 -2.17 0.86
CA ILE A 452 -11.26 -0.81 1.35
C ILE A 452 -11.26 -0.84 2.88
N VAL A 453 -10.07 -0.71 3.48
CA VAL A 453 -9.83 -1.12 4.87
C VAL A 453 -9.16 -0.08 5.75
N ASP A 454 -9.47 -0.08 7.04
CA ASP A 454 -8.76 0.72 8.07
C ASP A 454 -8.72 2.25 7.78
N ASN A 455 -9.74 2.81 7.12
CA ASN A 455 -9.88 4.26 6.89
C ASN A 455 -10.67 4.95 8.01
N ALA A 456 -10.21 6.11 8.48
CA ALA A 456 -10.58 6.65 9.79
C ALA A 456 -12.07 7.06 9.95
N GLU A 457 -12.72 7.56 8.90
CA GLU A 457 -14.12 8.01 8.93
C GLU A 457 -15.09 7.06 8.22
N GLN A 458 -14.99 6.91 6.89
CA GLN A 458 -15.80 5.98 6.09
C GLN A 458 -14.92 5.16 5.15
N GLY A 459 -15.29 3.89 4.92
CA GLY A 459 -14.71 3.07 3.86
C GLY A 459 -15.17 3.56 2.49
N VAL A 460 -16.49 3.59 2.26
CA VAL A 460 -17.10 4.12 1.04
C VAL A 460 -18.24 5.08 1.39
N HIS A 461 -18.20 6.29 0.84
CA HIS A 461 -19.22 7.33 1.01
C HIS A 461 -19.72 7.81 -0.36
N VAL A 462 -21.04 7.79 -0.56
CA VAL A 462 -21.65 7.94 -1.90
C VAL A 462 -22.80 8.95 -1.84
N LEU A 463 -22.56 10.18 -2.31
CA LEU A 463 -23.39 11.36 -2.06
C LEU A 463 -24.37 11.74 -3.19
N ALA A 464 -24.21 11.19 -4.39
CA ALA A 464 -25.16 11.35 -5.50
C ALA A 464 -24.97 10.26 -6.58
N PRO A 465 -25.05 8.97 -6.22
CA PRO A 465 -24.89 7.89 -7.18
C PRO A 465 -26.02 7.90 -8.21
N GLN A 466 -25.69 7.51 -9.42
CA GLN A 466 -26.63 6.88 -10.33
C GLN A 466 -26.48 5.35 -10.22
N LEU A 467 -25.27 4.82 -10.05
CA LEU A 467 -24.94 3.40 -9.90
C LEU A 467 -23.96 3.20 -8.71
N VAL A 468 -24.00 2.03 -8.07
CA VAL A 468 -22.97 1.60 -7.10
C VAL A 468 -22.63 0.13 -7.37
N VAL A 469 -21.35 -0.20 -7.51
CA VAL A 469 -20.91 -1.59 -7.71
C VAL A 469 -19.76 -1.92 -6.78
N ILE A 470 -19.97 -2.85 -5.86
CA ILE A 470 -18.95 -3.45 -4.99
C ILE A 470 -19.16 -4.97 -5.07
N GLU A 471 -18.19 -5.71 -5.61
CA GLU A 471 -18.30 -7.16 -5.83
C GLU A 471 -17.07 -7.89 -5.29
N GLY A 472 -17.25 -9.00 -4.57
CA GLY A 472 -16.14 -9.84 -4.09
C GLY A 472 -15.12 -9.13 -3.18
N SER A 473 -15.48 -7.99 -2.58
CA SER A 473 -14.55 -7.02 -1.98
C SER A 473 -14.61 -7.00 -0.45
N ASN A 474 -13.55 -6.56 0.22
CA ASN A 474 -13.53 -6.35 1.67
C ASN A 474 -13.74 -4.87 2.01
N VAL A 475 -14.66 -4.58 2.94
CA VAL A 475 -14.86 -3.24 3.51
C VAL A 475 -14.88 -3.38 5.04
N ARG A 476 -13.71 -3.27 5.67
CA ARG A 476 -13.51 -3.61 7.11
C ARG A 476 -12.57 -2.67 7.85
N GLY A 477 -12.74 -2.55 9.16
CA GLY A 477 -11.86 -1.72 10.03
C GLY A 477 -12.05 -0.22 9.88
N ASN A 478 -12.94 0.25 9.00
CA ASN A 478 -13.20 1.68 8.80
C ASN A 478 -14.10 2.26 9.92
N GLY A 479 -14.17 3.57 10.09
CA GLY A 479 -15.07 4.22 11.06
C GLY A 479 -16.57 3.92 10.80
N ALA A 480 -16.94 3.81 9.52
CA ALA A 480 -18.21 3.35 8.97
C ALA A 480 -17.91 2.56 7.69
N GLY A 481 -18.72 1.56 7.35
CA GLY A 481 -18.47 0.70 6.18
C GLY A 481 -18.82 1.39 4.86
N VAL A 482 -20.05 1.16 4.37
CA VAL A 482 -20.59 1.78 3.15
C VAL A 482 -21.75 2.72 3.52
N VAL A 483 -21.67 3.99 3.14
CA VAL A 483 -22.68 5.01 3.40
C VAL A 483 -23.17 5.58 2.07
N ILE A 484 -24.48 5.50 1.80
CA ILE A 484 -25.11 5.95 0.56
C ILE A 484 -26.20 6.99 0.89
N GLU A 485 -25.99 8.25 0.48
CA GLU A 485 -27.00 9.31 0.48
C GLU A 485 -27.36 9.66 -0.97
N ALA A 486 -28.59 9.37 -1.41
CA ALA A 486 -28.96 9.45 -2.82
C ALA A 486 -30.42 9.88 -3.08
N ASP A 487 -30.69 10.40 -4.28
CA ASP A 487 -32.08 10.58 -4.76
C ASP A 487 -32.62 9.33 -5.47
N SER A 488 -31.78 8.60 -6.22
CA SER A 488 -32.19 7.38 -6.94
C SER A 488 -31.01 6.49 -7.31
N LEU A 489 -31.09 5.20 -7.01
CA LEU A 489 -30.15 4.18 -7.50
C LEU A 489 -30.61 3.57 -8.84
N HIS A 490 -29.66 3.14 -9.68
CA HIS A 490 -29.90 2.33 -10.88
C HIS A 490 -30.24 0.89 -10.47
N ALA A 491 -30.98 0.18 -11.33
CA ALA A 491 -31.45 -1.17 -11.04
C ALA A 491 -30.33 -2.23 -10.89
N ASP A 492 -29.12 -1.92 -11.38
CA ASP A 492 -27.95 -2.81 -11.32
C ASP A 492 -27.01 -2.49 -10.13
N SER A 493 -27.43 -1.59 -9.24
CA SER A 493 -26.64 -1.17 -8.08
C SER A 493 -26.56 -2.30 -7.05
N ARG A 494 -25.36 -2.69 -6.65
CA ARG A 494 -25.13 -3.88 -5.83
C ARG A 494 -23.86 -3.82 -4.98
N ILE A 495 -23.96 -4.46 -3.81
CA ILE A 495 -22.86 -4.84 -2.93
C ILE A 495 -23.02 -6.35 -2.77
N ASN A 496 -22.22 -7.17 -3.47
CA ASN A 496 -22.40 -8.63 -3.48
C ASN A 496 -21.09 -9.39 -3.24
N ALA A 497 -21.20 -10.65 -2.79
CA ALA A 497 -20.07 -11.53 -2.48
C ALA A 497 -18.96 -10.90 -1.60
N SER A 498 -19.28 -9.84 -0.86
CA SER A 498 -18.35 -8.93 -0.20
C SER A 498 -18.43 -9.06 1.32
N ASN A 499 -17.35 -8.66 2.00
CA ASN A 499 -17.21 -8.72 3.45
C ASN A 499 -17.30 -7.30 4.03
N VAL A 500 -18.49 -6.88 4.44
CA VAL A 500 -18.73 -5.55 5.05
C VAL A 500 -18.93 -5.72 6.56
N LEU A 501 -17.81 -5.82 7.29
CA LEU A 501 -17.75 -6.25 8.69
C LEU A 501 -16.60 -5.57 9.45
N ASP A 502 -16.62 -5.63 10.77
CA ASP A 502 -15.59 -5.05 11.66
C ASP A 502 -15.25 -3.57 11.41
N ASN A 503 -16.15 -2.81 10.75
CA ASN A 503 -16.15 -1.34 10.81
C ASN A 503 -16.68 -0.91 12.19
N GLY A 504 -16.37 0.32 12.63
CA GLY A 504 -16.62 0.81 14.00
C GLY A 504 -18.09 0.86 14.45
N ASP A 505 -18.34 1.46 15.62
CA ASP A 505 -19.63 1.54 16.35
C ASP A 505 -20.83 2.17 15.58
N THR A 506 -20.67 2.47 14.29
CA THR A 506 -21.66 3.01 13.38
C THR A 506 -22.29 1.90 12.51
N TRP A 507 -22.64 2.19 11.26
CA TRP A 507 -23.28 1.26 10.35
C TRP A 507 -22.26 0.57 9.43
N GLN A 508 -22.42 -0.75 9.26
CA GLN A 508 -21.66 -1.50 8.26
C GLN A 508 -22.15 -1.14 6.84
N ILE A 509 -23.47 -1.03 6.66
CA ILE A 509 -24.10 -0.39 5.49
C ILE A 509 -25.21 0.54 6.00
N ASP A 510 -25.17 1.82 5.61
CA ASP A 510 -26.32 2.74 5.69
C ASP A 510 -26.67 3.25 4.28
N ALA A 511 -27.96 3.30 3.95
CA ALA A 511 -28.43 3.57 2.59
C ALA A 511 -29.76 4.33 2.58
N TRP A 512 -29.69 5.63 2.31
CA TRP A 512 -30.83 6.55 2.25
C TRP A 512 -31.06 6.95 0.79
N HIS A 513 -32.05 6.34 0.13
CA HIS A 513 -32.39 6.66 -1.26
C HIS A 513 -33.91 6.75 -1.49
N GLN A 514 -34.38 7.70 -2.32
CA GLN A 514 -35.82 7.87 -2.56
C GLN A 514 -36.37 6.86 -3.59
N ASN A 515 -35.55 6.42 -4.53
CA ASN A 515 -35.92 5.52 -5.64
C ASN A 515 -34.79 4.53 -5.94
N GLY A 516 -35.05 3.51 -6.76
CA GLY A 516 -34.07 2.49 -7.15
C GLY A 516 -34.08 1.25 -6.25
N VAL A 517 -33.09 0.38 -6.44
CA VAL A 517 -32.86 -0.85 -5.67
C VAL A 517 -31.35 -0.96 -5.41
N LEU A 518 -30.98 -1.46 -4.24
CA LEU A 518 -29.63 -1.93 -3.93
C LEU A 518 -29.70 -3.44 -3.68
N ASP A 519 -29.00 -4.24 -4.48
CA ASP A 519 -28.83 -5.67 -4.19
C ASP A 519 -27.71 -5.84 -3.15
N ILE A 520 -28.02 -6.45 -2.02
CA ILE A 520 -27.08 -6.77 -0.94
C ILE A 520 -26.95 -8.29 -0.69
N SER A 521 -27.32 -9.10 -1.68
CA SER A 521 -27.29 -10.56 -1.59
C SER A 521 -25.89 -11.17 -1.77
N GLY A 522 -25.70 -12.38 -1.27
CA GLY A 522 -24.45 -13.15 -1.43
C GLY A 522 -23.25 -12.71 -0.56
N ASN A 523 -23.35 -11.62 0.18
CA ASN A 523 -22.32 -11.19 1.15
C ASN A 523 -22.18 -12.18 2.32
N PHE A 524 -20.97 -12.32 2.87
CA PHE A 524 -20.66 -13.32 3.90
C PHE A 524 -20.80 -12.74 5.33
N TRP A 525 -21.86 -13.11 6.03
CA TRP A 525 -22.24 -12.55 7.35
C TRP A 525 -21.93 -13.47 8.55
N ASP A 526 -20.90 -14.31 8.47
CA ASP A 526 -20.77 -15.55 9.28
C ASP A 526 -20.19 -15.38 10.71
N ARG A 527 -20.30 -14.18 11.32
CA ARG A 527 -19.96 -13.94 12.75
C ARG A 527 -20.97 -13.06 13.50
N ILE A 528 -22.27 -13.23 13.23
CA ILE A 528 -23.32 -12.71 14.12
C ILE A 528 -23.54 -13.71 15.27
N SER A 529 -22.86 -13.48 16.40
CA SER A 529 -23.06 -14.24 17.65
C SER A 529 -24.12 -13.61 18.56
N ASP A 530 -25.18 -13.00 18.00
CA ASP A 530 -26.25 -12.39 18.78
C ASP A 530 -27.63 -12.41 18.06
N PRO A 531 -28.66 -13.07 18.62
CA PRO A 531 -30.05 -12.94 18.16
C PRO A 531 -30.66 -11.53 18.31
N GLU A 532 -30.05 -10.62 19.07
CA GLU A 532 -30.51 -9.23 19.26
C GLU A 532 -29.96 -8.23 18.22
N LEU A 533 -29.21 -8.69 17.21
CA LEU A 533 -28.72 -7.86 16.09
C LEU A 533 -29.80 -7.46 15.07
N SER A 534 -31.08 -7.40 15.48
CA SER A 534 -32.15 -6.68 14.77
C SER A 534 -32.26 -5.20 15.20
N SER A 535 -31.19 -4.62 15.76
CA SER A 535 -31.22 -3.35 16.51
C SER A 535 -30.33 -2.24 15.91
N SER A 536 -29.23 -2.58 15.23
CA SER A 536 -28.36 -1.64 14.52
C SER A 536 -28.74 -1.41 13.05
N TRP A 537 -29.46 -2.36 12.43
CA TRP A 537 -29.87 -2.29 11.03
C TRP A 537 -31.06 -1.35 10.83
N ARG A 538 -30.83 -0.16 10.25
CA ARG A 538 -31.88 0.75 9.78
C ARG A 538 -32.06 0.69 8.26
N VAL A 539 -32.56 -0.44 7.76
CA VAL A 539 -33.22 -0.44 6.44
C VAL A 539 -34.52 0.35 6.59
N ASN A 540 -34.48 1.65 6.32
CA ASN A 540 -35.60 2.58 6.50
C ASN A 540 -36.67 2.44 5.37
N HIS A 541 -37.12 1.21 5.11
CA HIS A 541 -38.19 0.88 4.17
C HIS A 541 -39.57 1.48 4.56
N GLU A 542 -39.68 2.12 5.72
CA GLU A 542 -40.89 2.79 6.21
C GLU A 542 -40.72 4.29 6.52
N THR A 543 -39.99 5.04 5.68
CA THR A 543 -40.15 6.51 5.59
C THR A 543 -40.86 6.98 4.32
N THR A 544 -42.05 6.44 4.04
CA THR A 544 -43.08 7.30 3.43
C THR A 544 -43.30 8.51 4.34
N HIS A 545 -43.00 9.73 3.87
CA HIS A 545 -43.33 10.95 4.60
C HIS A 545 -44.86 11.10 4.73
N ALA A 546 -45.40 10.58 5.83
CA ALA A 546 -46.82 10.60 6.13
C ALA A 546 -47.30 12.02 6.48
N CYS A 547 -47.67 12.79 5.46
CA CYS A 547 -48.30 14.11 5.59
C CYS A 547 -49.51 14.04 6.55
N ARG A 548 -49.34 14.62 7.75
CA ARG A 548 -50.22 14.44 8.92
C ARG A 548 -51.62 15.05 8.71
N ALA A 549 -52.54 14.28 8.13
CA ALA A 549 -53.88 14.73 7.74
C ALA A 549 -54.85 14.93 8.92
N THR A 550 -54.67 15.98 9.72
CA THR A 550 -55.51 16.29 10.89
C THR A 550 -56.88 16.91 10.53
N ARG A 551 -57.75 16.20 9.77
CA ARG A 551 -59.16 16.59 9.58
C ARG A 551 -60.14 15.40 9.55
N THR A 552 -61.08 15.41 10.48
CA THR A 552 -62.15 14.41 10.63
C THR A 552 -63.39 14.77 9.78
N ASN A 553 -63.45 14.37 8.51
CA ASN A 553 -64.62 14.67 7.66
C ASN A 553 -64.92 13.56 6.62
N MET A 554 -65.96 12.76 6.85
CA MET A 554 -66.37 11.61 6.01
C MET A 554 -67.23 11.99 4.79
N ASN A 555 -67.00 13.16 4.20
CA ASN A 555 -67.75 13.66 3.06
C ASN A 555 -67.39 12.86 1.79
N GLY A 556 -68.17 11.82 1.50
CA GLY A 556 -67.96 10.88 0.39
C GLY A 556 -68.43 9.45 0.69
N CYS A 557 -68.69 9.12 1.95
CA CYS A 557 -69.16 7.79 2.36
C CYS A 557 -70.69 7.66 2.29
N THR A 558 -71.20 6.51 1.80
CA THR A 558 -72.64 6.17 1.79
C THR A 558 -72.94 5.00 2.74
N TRP A 559 -73.97 5.14 3.58
CA TRP A 559 -74.32 4.09 4.55
C TRP A 559 -75.13 2.95 3.92
N ARG A 560 -74.70 1.70 4.17
CA ARG A 560 -75.41 0.45 3.89
C ARG A 560 -75.27 -0.50 5.09
N ASN A 561 -76.18 -0.36 6.05
CA ASN A 561 -76.27 -1.14 7.29
C ASN A 561 -75.79 -2.61 7.13
N PRO A 562 -74.78 -3.09 7.89
CA PRO A 562 -74.12 -2.43 9.02
C PRO A 562 -72.94 -1.49 8.66
N ASN A 563 -72.60 -1.33 7.38
CA ASN A 563 -71.34 -0.72 6.94
C ASN A 563 -71.54 0.69 6.34
N TYR A 564 -70.46 1.47 6.24
CA TYR A 564 -70.33 2.63 5.36
C TYR A 564 -69.48 2.25 4.14
N ILE A 565 -69.80 2.78 2.96
CA ILE A 565 -69.06 2.53 1.71
C ILE A 565 -68.40 3.84 1.27
N CYS A 566 -67.07 3.85 1.26
CA CYS A 566 -66.23 5.01 1.01
C CYS A 566 -65.30 4.70 -0.18
N GLY A 567 -65.74 4.99 -1.41
CA GLY A 567 -65.03 4.51 -2.61
C GLY A 567 -64.98 2.98 -2.66
N PRO A 568 -63.81 2.34 -2.92
CA PRO A 568 -63.67 0.89 -2.96
C PRO A 568 -63.52 0.24 -1.56
N TYR A 569 -63.93 0.92 -0.49
CA TYR A 569 -63.78 0.45 0.89
C TYR A 569 -65.14 0.32 1.61
N THR A 570 -65.28 -0.73 2.41
CA THR A 570 -66.39 -0.97 3.33
C THR A 570 -65.93 -0.83 4.78
N CYS A 571 -66.55 0.05 5.55
CA CYS A 571 -66.12 0.45 6.88
C CYS A 571 -67.18 0.15 7.95
N THR A 572 -66.73 -0.38 9.08
CA THR A 572 -67.54 -0.59 10.30
C THR A 572 -67.03 0.34 11.40
N ARG A 573 -67.88 0.64 12.39
CA ARG A 573 -67.47 1.47 13.52
C ARG A 573 -66.82 0.61 14.61
N GLY A 574 -65.58 0.93 14.96
CA GLY A 574 -64.87 0.29 16.07
C GLY A 574 -65.25 0.89 17.43
N GLY A 575 -64.49 0.53 18.47
CA GLY A 575 -64.62 1.15 19.78
C GLY A 575 -64.31 2.66 19.73
N GLY A 576 -65.16 3.49 20.36
CA GLY A 576 -64.95 4.93 20.45
C GLY A 576 -65.02 5.68 19.11
N ASN A 577 -63.90 6.27 18.71
CA ASN A 577 -63.76 7.11 17.50
C ASN A 577 -63.01 6.41 16.35
N GLN A 578 -62.61 5.14 16.52
CA GLN A 578 -61.95 4.35 15.47
C GLN A 578 -62.97 3.72 14.50
N TRP A 579 -62.52 3.45 13.28
CA TRP A 579 -63.31 2.88 12.19
C TRP A 579 -62.49 1.83 11.44
N ASN A 580 -63.07 0.65 11.23
CA ASN A 580 -62.39 -0.51 10.67
C ASN A 580 -62.84 -0.68 9.21
N CYS A 581 -61.97 -0.35 8.25
CA CYS A 581 -62.25 -0.37 6.82
C CYS A 581 -61.60 -1.57 6.11
N ARG A 582 -62.27 -2.10 5.08
CA ARG A 582 -61.78 -3.22 4.25
C ARG A 582 -62.08 -3.00 2.77
N ALA A 583 -61.09 -3.22 1.91
CA ALA A 583 -61.22 -3.13 0.46
C ALA A 583 -62.25 -4.12 -0.12
N THR A 584 -62.92 -3.73 -1.21
CA THR A 584 -63.83 -4.59 -1.97
C THR A 584 -63.22 -5.21 -3.23
N ASP A 585 -61.95 -4.88 -3.54
CA ASP A 585 -61.22 -5.39 -4.70
C ASP A 585 -59.73 -5.62 -4.34
N ALA A 586 -59.11 -6.64 -4.93
CA ALA A 586 -57.80 -7.17 -4.55
C ALA A 586 -56.59 -6.35 -5.04
N ARG A 587 -56.85 -5.18 -5.65
CA ARG A 587 -55.81 -4.22 -6.12
C ARG A 587 -55.92 -2.85 -5.47
N ALA A 588 -56.75 -2.69 -4.43
CA ALA A 588 -56.91 -1.44 -3.69
C ALA A 588 -56.07 -1.45 -2.40
N THR A 589 -54.91 -0.78 -2.45
CA THR A 589 -54.05 -0.56 -1.27
C THR A 589 -54.61 0.55 -0.38
N TRP A 590 -54.87 0.21 0.89
CA TRP A 590 -55.29 1.16 1.91
C TRP A 590 -54.07 1.69 2.67
N GLN A 591 -54.06 2.99 3.00
CA GLN A 591 -53.03 3.58 3.85
C GLN A 591 -53.46 3.51 5.32
N GLY A 592 -52.84 2.61 6.07
CA GLY A 592 -52.98 2.46 7.53
C GLY A 592 -52.56 1.07 8.00
N GLU A 593 -51.89 1.02 9.15
CA GLU A 593 -51.25 -0.19 9.69
C GLU A 593 -52.25 -1.26 10.15
N VAL A 594 -51.76 -2.51 10.19
CA VAL A 594 -52.32 -3.58 11.02
C VAL A 594 -51.17 -4.25 11.77
N GLU A 595 -51.11 -3.98 13.07
CA GLU A 595 -50.20 -4.63 14.02
C GLU A 595 -50.53 -6.12 14.19
N PHE A 596 -49.51 -6.98 14.25
CA PHE A 596 -49.66 -8.39 14.63
C PHE A 596 -48.63 -8.77 15.70
N THR A 597 -49.11 -9.44 16.75
CA THR A 597 -48.32 -9.78 17.94
C THR A 597 -48.17 -11.29 18.11
N GLY A 598 -46.91 -11.74 18.17
CA GLY A 598 -46.47 -12.95 18.87
C GLY A 598 -46.69 -14.31 18.18
N PHE A 599 -45.58 -15.05 18.04
CA PHE A 599 -45.55 -16.50 18.21
C PHE A 599 -44.33 -16.88 19.06
N SER A 600 -44.28 -18.12 19.55
CA SER A 600 -43.32 -18.62 20.55
C SER A 600 -42.51 -19.81 20.00
N PRO A 601 -41.42 -20.23 20.66
CA PRO A 601 -40.37 -21.02 20.02
C PRO A 601 -40.77 -22.47 19.71
N VAL A 602 -40.06 -23.04 18.74
CA VAL A 602 -39.91 -24.48 18.53
C VAL A 602 -38.43 -24.81 18.78
N GLU A 603 -38.18 -25.90 19.48
CA GLU A 603 -36.86 -26.35 19.95
C GLU A 603 -36.52 -27.69 19.29
N LEU A 604 -35.22 -28.04 19.24
CA LEU A 604 -34.62 -29.27 18.69
C LEU A 604 -34.52 -29.30 17.13
N GLU A 605 -33.51 -29.93 16.52
CA GLU A 605 -32.42 -30.79 17.03
C GLU A 605 -31.01 -30.19 16.79
N ALA A 606 -29.95 -30.89 17.20
CA ALA A 606 -28.56 -30.41 17.23
C ALA A 606 -27.64 -31.09 16.19
N GLY A 607 -26.66 -30.33 15.66
CA GLY A 607 -25.68 -30.79 14.67
C GLY A 607 -26.17 -30.64 13.23
N PRO A 608 -25.27 -30.43 12.24
CA PRO A 608 -24.03 -31.20 12.11
C PRO A 608 -22.74 -30.50 12.56
N ASP A 609 -21.68 -31.32 12.57
CA ASP A 609 -20.27 -30.99 12.77
C ASP A 609 -19.73 -30.03 11.69
N LEU A 610 -18.96 -29.02 12.09
CA LEU A 610 -18.42 -27.97 11.20
C LEU A 610 -17.25 -28.42 10.31
N THR A 611 -16.74 -29.64 10.48
CA THR A 611 -15.66 -30.24 9.66
C THR A 611 -16.01 -30.52 8.19
N LYS A 612 -17.09 -29.94 7.65
CA LYS A 612 -17.66 -30.31 6.32
C LYS A 612 -18.11 -29.17 5.40
N LEU A 613 -17.86 -27.90 5.74
CA LEU A 613 -18.31 -26.77 4.91
C LEU A 613 -17.37 -26.36 3.75
N SER A 614 -16.21 -27.01 3.59
CA SER A 614 -15.39 -26.88 2.38
C SER A 614 -16.08 -27.39 1.11
N GLY A 615 -17.05 -28.31 1.22
CA GLY A 615 -17.67 -28.97 0.06
C GLY A 615 -18.84 -28.24 -0.62
N ALA A 616 -19.29 -27.09 -0.12
CA ALA A 616 -20.56 -26.50 -0.55
C ALA A 616 -20.47 -25.59 -1.79
N VAL A 617 -19.37 -24.86 -1.97
CA VAL A 617 -19.23 -23.83 -3.03
C VAL A 617 -19.13 -24.44 -4.44
N ASN A 618 -18.56 -25.64 -4.55
CA ASN A 618 -18.40 -26.33 -5.84
C ASN A 618 -19.72 -26.92 -6.40
N GLY A 619 -20.81 -26.94 -5.62
CA GLY A 619 -22.06 -27.61 -5.98
C GLY A 619 -22.97 -26.91 -7.00
N GLU A 620 -22.72 -25.63 -7.32
CA GLU A 620 -23.60 -24.85 -8.22
C GLU A 620 -22.90 -24.38 -9.52
N ARG A 621 -21.57 -24.52 -9.65
CA ARG A 621 -20.83 -24.17 -10.89
C ARG A 621 -21.28 -24.98 -12.13
N GLU A 622 -21.85 -26.17 -11.96
CA GLU A 622 -22.39 -26.98 -13.08
C GLU A 622 -23.76 -26.51 -13.64
N LYS A 623 -24.51 -25.63 -12.95
CA LYS A 623 -25.93 -25.37 -13.32
C LYS A 623 -26.16 -24.26 -14.33
N LEU A 624 -25.20 -23.39 -14.59
CA LEU A 624 -25.33 -22.26 -15.53
C LEU A 624 -24.66 -22.56 -16.87
N GLY A 625 -25.23 -23.53 -17.60
CA GLY A 625 -24.69 -24.05 -18.85
C GLY A 625 -24.64 -23.04 -19.99
N TYR A 626 -23.50 -22.37 -20.17
CA TYR A 626 -23.08 -21.80 -21.44
C TYR A 626 -22.40 -22.89 -22.29
N ALA A 627 -22.76 -22.97 -23.57
CA ALA A 627 -22.28 -24.04 -24.45
C ALA A 627 -20.85 -23.78 -24.94
N ALA A 628 -19.99 -24.81 -24.90
CA ALA A 628 -18.65 -24.75 -25.45
C ALA A 628 -18.66 -24.49 -26.97
N GLY A 629 -17.77 -23.61 -27.45
CA GLY A 629 -17.67 -23.24 -28.86
C GLY A 629 -16.32 -22.61 -29.20
N GLU A 630 -15.51 -23.36 -29.95
CA GLU A 630 -14.12 -23.06 -30.35
C GLU A 630 -13.12 -22.96 -29.17
N ALA A 631 -11.90 -23.47 -29.36
CA ALA A 631 -10.84 -23.41 -28.35
C ALA A 631 -10.08 -22.06 -28.43
N PRO A 632 -9.57 -21.52 -27.31
CA PRO A 632 -8.63 -20.40 -27.36
C PRO A 632 -7.37 -20.80 -28.14
N ALA A 633 -6.72 -19.80 -28.74
CA ALA A 633 -5.37 -19.97 -29.29
C ALA A 633 -4.40 -20.42 -28.18
N PRO A 634 -3.30 -21.12 -28.49
CA PRO A 634 -2.30 -21.48 -27.49
C PRO A 634 -1.83 -20.21 -26.76
N THR A 635 -1.81 -20.26 -25.44
CA THR A 635 -1.21 -19.23 -24.59
C THR A 635 0.26 -19.03 -24.99
N PRO A 636 0.78 -17.78 -24.95
CA PRO A 636 2.20 -17.56 -25.09
C PRO A 636 2.91 -18.19 -23.89
N VAL A 637 3.71 -19.23 -24.12
CA VAL A 637 4.64 -19.72 -23.10
C VAL A 637 5.77 -18.69 -23.01
N LEU A 638 6.10 -18.24 -21.80
CA LEU A 638 7.21 -17.30 -21.60
C LEU A 638 8.53 -17.95 -22.05
N GLU A 639 9.16 -17.42 -23.11
CA GLU A 639 10.34 -18.05 -23.72
C GLU A 639 11.62 -17.81 -22.89
N GLY A 640 11.88 -18.71 -21.92
CA GLY A 640 13.24 -19.03 -21.47
C GLY A 640 13.68 -18.52 -20.08
N THR A 641 12.75 -18.13 -19.20
CA THR A 641 13.01 -17.82 -17.78
C THR A 641 12.94 -19.06 -16.89
N LEU A 642 13.33 -18.92 -15.61
CA LEU A 642 13.28 -19.96 -14.59
C LEU A 642 11.96 -19.83 -13.82
N VAL A 643 11.16 -20.90 -13.77
CA VAL A 643 9.81 -20.90 -13.18
C VAL A 643 9.73 -21.77 -11.92
N ILE A 644 8.82 -21.45 -11.00
CA ILE A 644 8.46 -22.27 -9.84
C ILE A 644 7.57 -23.41 -10.34
N ASN A 645 7.89 -24.65 -10.00
CA ASN A 645 7.19 -25.84 -10.52
C ASN A 645 6.39 -26.59 -9.46
N GLU A 646 6.89 -26.64 -8.22
CA GLU A 646 6.30 -27.37 -7.10
C GLU A 646 6.74 -26.78 -5.75
N ILE A 647 5.89 -26.84 -4.72
CA ILE A 647 6.22 -26.53 -3.32
C ILE A 647 5.48 -27.44 -2.33
N ASP A 648 6.16 -27.79 -1.24
CA ASP A 648 5.73 -28.68 -0.15
C ASP A 648 6.16 -28.00 1.18
N TYR A 649 5.19 -27.52 1.98
CA TYR A 649 5.35 -26.49 3.04
C TYR A 649 4.47 -26.65 4.32
N ASP A 650 3.46 -27.54 4.35
CA ASP A 650 2.57 -27.78 5.52
C ASP A 650 2.34 -29.28 5.78
N GLN A 651 3.42 -30.05 5.92
CA GLN A 651 3.32 -31.51 5.92
C GLN A 651 2.55 -32.04 7.15
N PRO A 652 1.84 -33.17 7.02
CA PRO A 652 1.14 -33.82 8.13
C PRO A 652 1.98 -34.07 9.40
N GLY A 653 1.88 -33.14 10.35
CA GLY A 653 2.31 -33.24 11.73
C GLY A 653 3.75 -32.81 12.05
N ARG A 654 4.67 -32.77 11.08
CA ARG A 654 6.02 -32.21 11.25
C ARG A 654 6.69 -31.91 9.91
N ASP A 655 7.29 -30.74 9.88
CA ASP A 655 7.82 -30.12 8.68
C ASP A 655 9.30 -30.49 8.56
N ASP A 656 9.55 -31.71 8.08
CA ASP A 656 10.91 -32.29 7.94
C ASP A 656 11.25 -32.70 6.50
N ALA A 657 10.36 -32.39 5.54
CA ALA A 657 10.42 -32.79 4.14
C ALA A 657 10.18 -31.62 3.15
N GLU A 658 10.33 -30.38 3.61
CA GLU A 658 10.00 -29.17 2.83
C GLU A 658 10.89 -29.00 1.59
N PHE A 659 10.29 -28.54 0.49
CA PHE A 659 11.04 -28.13 -0.70
C PHE A 659 10.29 -27.14 -1.59
N VAL A 660 11.08 -26.46 -2.45
CA VAL A 660 10.65 -25.71 -3.62
C VAL A 660 11.35 -26.30 -4.83
N GLU A 661 10.62 -26.66 -5.87
CA GLU A 661 11.18 -27.05 -7.17
C GLU A 661 11.10 -25.89 -8.17
N LEU A 662 12.20 -25.66 -8.89
CA LEU A 662 12.29 -24.73 -10.00
C LEU A 662 12.59 -25.48 -11.31
N PHE A 663 11.94 -25.10 -12.40
CA PHE A 663 12.04 -25.76 -13.70
C PHE A 663 12.57 -24.82 -14.80
N ASN A 664 13.27 -25.39 -15.78
CA ASN A 664 13.69 -24.69 -16.99
C ASN A 664 12.83 -25.12 -18.21
N PRO A 665 11.78 -24.36 -18.59
CA PRO A 665 10.94 -24.62 -19.76
C PRO A 665 11.62 -24.29 -21.09
N GLY A 666 12.77 -23.61 -21.07
CA GLY A 666 13.51 -23.19 -22.27
C GLY A 666 14.24 -24.33 -23.00
N ASP A 667 14.68 -24.05 -24.23
CA ASP A 667 15.45 -24.98 -25.08
C ASP A 667 16.97 -24.98 -24.79
N THR A 668 17.42 -24.05 -23.93
CA THR A 668 18.82 -23.79 -23.59
C THR A 668 19.04 -23.80 -22.07
N ALA A 669 20.29 -23.91 -21.63
CA ALA A 669 20.61 -24.01 -20.20
C ALA A 669 20.62 -22.64 -19.51
N ILE A 670 19.85 -22.48 -18.43
CA ILE A 670 19.79 -21.27 -17.61
C ILE A 670 21.02 -21.16 -16.70
N ASP A 671 21.52 -19.94 -16.50
CA ASP A 671 22.64 -19.61 -15.61
C ASP A 671 22.12 -19.26 -14.21
N LEU A 672 22.04 -20.25 -13.33
CA LEU A 672 21.49 -20.16 -11.97
C LEU A 672 22.22 -19.14 -11.09
N ARG A 673 23.47 -18.78 -11.43
CA ARG A 673 24.25 -17.77 -10.70
C ARG A 673 23.67 -16.35 -10.84
N LYS A 674 22.67 -16.17 -11.70
CA LYS A 674 21.93 -14.92 -11.89
C LYS A 674 20.65 -14.81 -11.06
N TYR A 675 20.31 -15.82 -10.26
CA TYR A 675 19.01 -15.94 -9.60
C TYR A 675 19.13 -16.24 -8.11
N VAL A 676 18.14 -15.75 -7.35
CA VAL A 676 17.96 -15.99 -5.91
C VAL A 676 16.50 -16.39 -5.71
N LEU A 677 16.26 -17.46 -4.95
CA LEU A 677 14.93 -17.78 -4.44
C LEU A 677 14.72 -17.01 -3.12
N GLU A 678 13.67 -16.22 -3.04
CA GLU A 678 13.26 -15.52 -1.81
C GLU A 678 12.02 -16.19 -1.24
N LEU A 679 12.04 -16.48 0.06
CA LEU A 679 10.84 -16.91 0.80
C LEU A 679 10.32 -15.70 1.58
N VAL A 680 9.04 -15.39 1.45
CA VAL A 680 8.45 -14.11 1.84
C VAL A 680 7.30 -14.31 2.83
N ASN A 681 7.30 -13.53 3.90
CA ASN A 681 6.30 -13.64 4.96
C ASN A 681 5.07 -12.76 4.64
N GLY A 682 3.88 -13.34 4.58
CA GLY A 682 2.64 -12.63 4.23
C GLY A 682 2.08 -11.72 5.32
N SER A 683 2.55 -11.84 6.57
CA SER A 683 2.15 -10.89 7.64
C SER A 683 2.83 -9.52 7.53
N ASN A 684 3.88 -9.39 6.71
CA ASN A 684 4.63 -8.14 6.53
C ASN A 684 5.17 -7.87 5.11
N GLY A 685 5.05 -8.81 4.18
CA GLY A 685 5.54 -8.71 2.79
C GLY A 685 7.06 -8.82 2.61
N GLN A 686 7.81 -9.21 3.63
CA GLN A 686 9.29 -9.17 3.62
C GLN A 686 9.94 -10.55 3.44
N PRO A 687 11.04 -10.63 2.67
CA PRO A 687 11.77 -11.88 2.47
C PRO A 687 12.52 -12.29 3.74
N TYR A 688 12.04 -13.33 4.44
CA TYR A 688 12.69 -13.86 5.64
C TYR A 688 13.88 -14.78 5.33
N ALA A 689 13.95 -15.31 4.10
CA ALA A 689 15.09 -16.07 3.61
C ALA A 689 15.39 -15.74 2.15
N ARG A 690 16.69 -15.75 1.81
CA ARG A 690 17.20 -15.53 0.45
C ARG A 690 18.23 -16.60 0.13
N ILE A 691 17.98 -17.39 -0.91
CA ILE A 691 18.71 -18.63 -1.21
C ILE A 691 19.38 -18.49 -2.59
N PRO A 692 20.72 -18.27 -2.64
CA PRO A 692 21.42 -18.08 -3.90
C PRO A 692 21.47 -19.38 -4.71
N LEU A 693 20.85 -19.40 -5.90
CA LEU A 693 20.82 -20.59 -6.75
C LEU A 693 22.20 -20.89 -7.40
N ALA A 694 23.16 -19.98 -7.23
CA ALA A 694 24.57 -20.18 -7.53
C ALA A 694 25.22 -21.38 -6.81
N GLU A 695 24.68 -21.84 -5.66
CA GLU A 695 25.19 -23.01 -4.92
C GLU A 695 24.73 -24.37 -5.50
N ALA A 696 23.89 -24.37 -6.55
CA ALA A 696 23.31 -25.60 -7.10
C ALA A 696 24.36 -26.56 -7.71
N ALA A 697 24.35 -27.80 -7.22
CA ALA A 697 25.17 -28.92 -7.70
C ALA A 697 24.31 -30.20 -7.83
N ASP A 698 24.88 -31.30 -8.29
CA ASP A 698 24.25 -32.64 -8.24
C ASP A 698 24.97 -33.57 -7.23
N ASP A 699 24.48 -34.81 -7.12
CA ASP A 699 25.08 -35.90 -6.33
C ASP A 699 26.49 -36.30 -6.78
N GLN A 700 26.95 -35.81 -7.94
CA GLN A 700 28.28 -36.06 -8.51
C GLN A 700 29.20 -34.85 -8.38
N THR A 701 28.78 -33.82 -7.65
CA THR A 701 29.49 -32.56 -7.36
C THR A 701 29.76 -31.65 -8.58
N ASP A 702 28.95 -31.79 -9.64
CA ASP A 702 29.07 -30.96 -10.85
C ASP A 702 28.46 -29.55 -10.65
N ALA A 703 29.22 -28.68 -9.99
CA ALA A 703 28.83 -27.29 -9.72
C ALA A 703 29.00 -26.36 -10.95
N THR A 704 28.27 -26.63 -12.04
CA THR A 704 28.30 -25.77 -13.25
C THR A 704 27.71 -24.38 -13.01
N GLY A 705 26.85 -24.23 -12.00
CA GLY A 705 26.01 -23.05 -11.82
C GLY A 705 24.94 -22.90 -12.91
N THR A 706 24.55 -24.00 -13.56
CA THR A 706 23.56 -24.00 -14.65
C THR A 706 22.53 -25.11 -14.51
N LEU A 707 21.31 -24.84 -15.00
CA LEU A 707 20.20 -25.79 -15.11
C LEU A 707 19.95 -26.12 -16.59
N PRO A 708 20.10 -27.37 -17.04
CA PRO A 708 19.82 -27.75 -18.43
C PRO A 708 18.38 -27.47 -18.87
N ALA A 709 18.15 -27.42 -20.18
CA ALA A 709 16.82 -27.35 -20.79
C ALA A 709 15.95 -28.53 -20.36
N GLY A 710 14.71 -28.27 -19.91
CA GLY A 710 13.78 -29.31 -19.45
C GLY A 710 14.24 -30.06 -18.20
N ALA A 711 15.01 -29.41 -17.32
CA ALA A 711 15.52 -30.01 -16.07
C ALA A 711 15.02 -29.25 -14.82
N PHE A 712 15.02 -29.98 -13.70
CA PHE A 712 14.54 -29.52 -12.39
C PHE A 712 15.70 -29.18 -11.43
N LEU A 713 15.47 -28.18 -10.58
CA LEU A 713 16.30 -27.79 -9.44
C LEU A 713 15.45 -27.84 -8.17
N VAL A 714 15.82 -28.69 -7.22
CA VAL A 714 15.12 -28.80 -5.93
C VAL A 714 15.88 -28.06 -4.83
N VAL A 715 15.23 -27.10 -4.20
CA VAL A 715 15.70 -26.39 -3.01
C VAL A 715 14.94 -26.94 -1.80
N GLY A 716 15.55 -27.80 -0.99
CA GLY A 716 14.79 -28.55 0.03
C GLY A 716 15.59 -29.09 1.20
N ALA A 717 14.88 -29.64 2.18
CA ALA A 717 15.43 -30.27 3.37
C ALA A 717 16.28 -31.50 3.02
N GLU A 718 17.30 -31.81 3.84
CA GLU A 718 18.25 -32.92 3.58
C GLU A 718 17.55 -34.26 3.27
N LYS A 719 16.42 -34.52 3.95
CA LYS A 719 15.56 -35.71 3.74
C LYS A 719 15.01 -35.83 2.31
N VAL A 720 14.66 -34.71 1.68
CA VAL A 720 14.25 -34.65 0.26
C VAL A 720 15.46 -34.87 -0.63
N LEU A 721 16.56 -34.15 -0.34
CA LEU A 721 17.74 -34.11 -1.19
C LEU A 721 18.48 -35.46 -1.27
N ASP A 722 18.42 -36.28 -0.21
CA ASP A 722 18.89 -37.67 -0.17
C ASP A 722 18.02 -38.62 -1.02
N GLY A 723 16.75 -38.27 -1.27
CA GLY A 723 15.80 -39.05 -2.08
C GLY A 723 15.86 -38.78 -3.58
N LEU A 724 16.44 -37.65 -4.01
CA LEU A 724 16.46 -37.21 -5.41
C LEU A 724 17.23 -38.16 -6.34
N ALA A 725 16.74 -38.28 -7.57
CA ALA A 725 17.43 -39.02 -8.62
C ALA A 725 18.83 -38.46 -8.93
N ALA A 726 19.71 -39.33 -9.44
CA ALA A 726 21.08 -38.95 -9.81
C ALA A 726 21.06 -37.95 -10.99
N GLY A 727 21.85 -36.87 -10.87
CA GLY A 727 21.90 -35.75 -11.81
C GLY A 727 20.89 -34.62 -11.56
N VAL A 728 19.91 -34.79 -10.66
CA VAL A 728 19.00 -33.70 -10.27
C VAL A 728 19.80 -32.64 -9.51
N ARG A 729 19.70 -31.38 -9.96
CA ARG A 729 20.33 -30.22 -9.33
C ARG A 729 19.64 -29.93 -8.00
N ARG A 730 20.42 -29.65 -6.96
CA ARG A 730 19.93 -29.47 -5.58
C ARG A 730 20.64 -28.34 -4.83
N VAL A 731 19.89 -27.68 -3.95
CA VAL A 731 20.39 -26.70 -2.97
C VAL A 731 19.78 -27.03 -1.60
N ALA A 732 20.60 -27.04 -0.55
CA ALA A 732 20.13 -27.28 0.81
C ALA A 732 19.32 -26.09 1.33
N LEU A 733 18.05 -26.33 1.65
CA LEU A 733 17.22 -25.39 2.39
C LEU A 733 17.75 -25.26 3.83
N ARG A 734 17.91 -24.03 4.32
CA ARG A 734 18.56 -23.71 5.62
C ARG A 734 17.64 -23.07 6.66
N THR A 735 16.35 -23.00 6.35
CA THR A 735 15.24 -22.49 7.16
C THR A 735 14.06 -23.44 6.97
N ALA A 736 13.07 -23.42 7.86
CA ALA A 736 11.74 -23.87 7.46
C ALA A 736 11.15 -22.86 6.44
N ILE A 737 10.25 -23.34 5.58
CA ILE A 737 9.23 -22.54 4.92
C ILE A 737 8.21 -22.11 6.00
N GLN A 738 7.26 -21.24 5.67
CA GLN A 738 6.24 -20.76 6.61
C GLN A 738 4.86 -21.11 6.06
N ASN A 739 3.99 -21.64 6.91
CA ASN A 739 2.64 -22.09 6.59
C ASN A 739 1.56 -21.11 7.10
N GLY A 740 1.80 -19.81 6.93
CA GLY A 740 0.84 -18.76 7.22
C GLY A 740 -0.19 -18.56 6.11
N SER A 741 -1.33 -17.97 6.49
CA SER A 741 -2.37 -17.51 5.56
C SER A 741 -2.37 -15.98 5.51
N PRO A 742 -1.77 -15.35 4.48
CA PRO A 742 -0.90 -15.95 3.46
C PRO A 742 0.59 -16.02 3.87
N ASP A 743 1.36 -16.78 3.09
CA ASP A 743 2.83 -16.73 2.98
C ASP A 743 3.20 -17.03 1.50
N GLY A 744 4.47 -16.86 1.11
CA GLY A 744 4.84 -17.01 -0.31
C GLY A 744 6.34 -17.13 -0.60
N LEU A 745 6.66 -17.15 -1.89
CA LEU A 745 8.01 -17.19 -2.43
C LEU A 745 8.07 -16.52 -3.81
N ARG A 746 9.28 -16.16 -4.24
CA ARG A 746 9.53 -15.64 -5.59
C ARG A 746 10.96 -15.91 -6.04
N VAL A 747 11.14 -16.12 -7.34
CA VAL A 747 12.44 -16.12 -7.99
C VAL A 747 12.76 -14.69 -8.40
N VAL A 748 13.91 -14.15 -7.96
CA VAL A 748 14.40 -12.83 -8.38
C VAL A 748 15.73 -12.95 -9.12
N ASN A 749 15.98 -12.04 -10.06
CA ASN A 749 17.26 -11.93 -10.75
C ASN A 749 18.26 -11.03 -9.97
N LEU A 750 19.52 -10.96 -10.43
CA LEU A 750 20.54 -10.08 -9.83
C LEU A 750 20.34 -8.57 -10.08
N ASP A 751 19.44 -8.20 -11.00
CA ASP A 751 19.12 -6.82 -11.34
C ASP A 751 18.04 -6.24 -10.38
N GLY A 752 17.21 -7.11 -9.80
CA GLY A 752 16.22 -6.84 -8.77
C GLY A 752 14.80 -7.31 -9.12
N ASP A 753 14.59 -7.74 -10.37
CA ASP A 753 13.26 -8.03 -10.91
C ASP A 753 12.78 -9.43 -10.50
N VAL A 754 11.46 -9.57 -10.29
CA VAL A 754 10.78 -10.85 -10.11
C VAL A 754 10.70 -11.59 -11.45
N VAL A 755 10.83 -12.92 -11.42
CA VAL A 755 10.98 -13.79 -12.59
C VAL A 755 9.88 -14.86 -12.66
N ASP A 756 9.45 -15.34 -11.50
CA ASP A 756 8.26 -16.15 -11.24
C ASP A 756 7.90 -15.94 -9.74
N GLY A 757 6.62 -15.89 -9.41
CA GLY A 757 6.10 -15.65 -8.05
C GLY A 757 4.94 -16.56 -7.65
N LEU A 758 4.97 -17.08 -6.41
CA LEU A 758 3.89 -17.88 -5.84
C LEU A 758 3.53 -17.40 -4.42
N ALA A 759 2.26 -17.01 -4.23
CA ALA A 759 1.65 -16.82 -2.91
C ALA A 759 0.65 -17.95 -2.64
N TYR A 760 0.56 -18.44 -1.40
CA TYR A 760 -0.34 -19.52 -1.01
C TYR A 760 -1.12 -19.17 0.26
N GLU A 761 -2.23 -19.88 0.47
CA GLU A 761 -3.22 -19.60 1.53
C GLU A 761 -3.83 -18.16 1.52
N GLY A 762 -3.53 -17.36 0.49
CA GLY A 762 -4.09 -16.02 0.25
C GLY A 762 -3.20 -15.20 -0.70
N TRP A 763 -3.68 -14.01 -1.10
CA TRP A 763 -2.98 -13.13 -2.04
C TRP A 763 -1.87 -12.30 -1.37
N MET A 764 -0.75 -12.09 -2.07
CA MET A 764 0.36 -11.25 -1.63
C MET A 764 0.95 -10.41 -2.77
N ALA A 765 0.83 -9.08 -2.65
CA ALA A 765 1.47 -8.12 -3.55
C ALA A 765 2.97 -8.37 -3.70
N TYR A 766 3.49 -8.27 -4.93
CA TYR A 766 4.91 -8.46 -5.27
C TYR A 766 5.50 -9.85 -4.94
N VAL A 767 4.66 -10.86 -4.72
CA VAL A 767 5.10 -12.23 -4.37
C VAL A 767 4.35 -13.30 -5.15
N GLY A 768 3.01 -13.23 -5.19
CA GLY A 768 2.20 -14.10 -6.05
C GLY A 768 1.86 -13.45 -7.39
N GLU A 769 1.44 -14.27 -8.34
CA GLU A 769 0.97 -13.87 -9.67
C GLU A 769 -0.54 -14.12 -9.77
N GLY A 770 -1.30 -13.14 -10.26
CA GLY A 770 -2.77 -13.22 -10.37
C GLY A 770 -3.49 -13.45 -9.04
N ASP A 771 -4.49 -14.35 -9.04
CA ASP A 771 -5.16 -14.83 -7.84
C ASP A 771 -4.32 -15.96 -7.20
N ALA A 772 -4.34 -16.10 -5.87
CA ALA A 772 -3.64 -17.19 -5.18
C ALA A 772 -4.33 -18.57 -5.39
N PRO A 773 -3.59 -19.70 -5.30
CA PRO A 773 -4.15 -21.04 -5.49
C PRO A 773 -5.40 -21.29 -4.63
N LEU A 774 -6.44 -21.83 -5.27
CA LEU A 774 -7.67 -22.25 -4.59
C LEU A 774 -7.48 -23.58 -3.84
N ASP A 775 -6.56 -24.40 -4.31
CA ASP A 775 -6.04 -25.55 -3.61
C ASP A 775 -4.92 -25.11 -2.64
N ARG A 776 -4.72 -25.88 -1.57
CA ARG A 776 -3.63 -25.70 -0.61
C ARG A 776 -3.08 -27.06 -0.20
N GLU A 777 -1.88 -27.09 0.36
CA GLU A 777 -1.47 -28.27 1.13
C GLU A 777 -2.35 -28.39 2.38
N SER A 778 -2.43 -29.59 2.96
CA SER A 778 -3.21 -29.80 4.17
C SER A 778 -2.51 -30.68 5.21
N ASN A 779 -2.28 -30.12 6.40
CA ASN A 779 -2.00 -30.86 7.63
C ASN A 779 -3.13 -31.85 8.07
N SER A 780 -4.05 -32.22 7.17
CA SER A 780 -5.20 -33.09 7.39
C SER A 780 -4.88 -34.59 7.34
N GLY A 781 -3.68 -34.96 6.86
CA GLY A 781 -3.18 -36.35 6.86
C GLY A 781 -2.92 -36.96 5.48
N LEU A 782 -2.98 -36.16 4.41
CA LEU A 782 -2.51 -36.51 3.08
C LEU A 782 -1.16 -35.82 2.84
N ASN A 783 -0.24 -36.48 2.14
CA ASN A 783 1.07 -35.92 1.82
C ASN A 783 0.97 -35.25 0.45
N GLU A 784 0.81 -33.93 0.44
CA GLU A 784 0.37 -33.13 -0.72
C GLU A 784 1.40 -32.02 -1.01
N SER A 785 1.50 -31.58 -2.27
CA SER A 785 2.27 -30.40 -2.69
C SER A 785 1.39 -29.50 -3.55
N LEU A 786 1.73 -28.21 -3.66
CA LEU A 786 1.21 -27.34 -4.71
C LEU A 786 2.14 -27.39 -5.92
N GLY A 787 1.66 -27.92 -7.05
CA GLY A 787 2.48 -28.08 -8.26
C GLY A 787 1.77 -27.67 -9.55
N ARG A 788 2.55 -27.23 -10.54
CA ARG A 788 2.05 -26.92 -11.90
C ARG A 788 1.78 -28.22 -12.66
N CYS A 789 0.51 -28.55 -12.96
CA CYS A 789 0.10 -29.87 -13.49
C CYS A 789 0.72 -30.29 -14.84
N LYS A 790 1.30 -29.34 -15.57
CA LYS A 790 2.27 -29.57 -16.64
C LYS A 790 3.49 -28.74 -16.26
N ASP A 791 4.68 -29.35 -16.28
CA ASP A 791 5.90 -28.67 -15.86
C ASP A 791 6.11 -27.35 -16.64
N GLY A 792 6.34 -26.26 -15.90
CA GLY A 792 6.42 -24.91 -16.46
C GLY A 792 5.23 -24.49 -17.34
N ALA A 793 4.01 -24.90 -17.00
CA ALA A 793 2.79 -24.29 -17.54
C ALA A 793 2.47 -23.02 -16.75
N ASP A 794 2.56 -21.88 -17.44
CA ASP A 794 2.51 -20.57 -16.81
C ASP A 794 1.57 -19.63 -17.57
N SER A 795 0.77 -18.88 -16.81
CA SER A 795 -0.29 -18.01 -17.30
C SER A 795 -0.40 -16.69 -16.53
N ASP A 796 0.65 -16.34 -15.76
CA ASP A 796 0.75 -15.19 -14.87
C ASP A 796 -0.36 -15.17 -13.79
N ASP A 797 -0.84 -16.35 -13.35
CA ASP A 797 -1.96 -16.49 -12.40
C ASP A 797 -1.92 -17.83 -11.63
N ASN A 798 -1.47 -17.79 -10.38
CA ASN A 798 -1.24 -18.96 -9.55
C ASN A 798 -2.51 -19.81 -9.38
N ALA A 799 -3.70 -19.20 -9.36
CA ALA A 799 -5.00 -19.86 -9.24
C ALA A 799 -5.41 -20.71 -10.46
N LYS A 800 -4.78 -20.52 -11.63
CA LYS A 800 -4.97 -21.40 -12.79
C LYS A 800 -3.92 -22.50 -12.91
N ASP A 801 -2.71 -22.23 -12.43
CA ASP A 801 -1.54 -23.02 -12.76
C ASP A 801 -1.17 -24.03 -11.67
N PHE A 802 -1.35 -23.71 -10.38
CA PHE A 802 -1.00 -24.59 -9.26
C PHE A 802 -2.20 -25.35 -8.68
N HIS A 803 -1.98 -26.63 -8.40
CA HIS A 803 -2.97 -27.53 -7.82
C HIS A 803 -2.38 -28.42 -6.72
N ALA A 804 -3.22 -28.90 -5.79
CA ALA A 804 -2.82 -29.90 -4.81
C ALA A 804 -2.61 -31.27 -5.48
N MET A 805 -1.41 -31.82 -5.35
CA MET A 805 -0.99 -33.09 -5.97
C MET A 805 -0.05 -33.89 -5.04
N VAL A 806 0.45 -35.05 -5.50
CA VAL A 806 1.39 -35.88 -4.73
C VAL A 806 2.83 -35.43 -5.01
N PRO A 807 3.66 -35.14 -4.00
CA PRO A 807 5.01 -34.61 -4.19
C PRO A 807 5.90 -35.39 -5.17
N THR A 808 6.48 -34.68 -6.14
CA THR A 808 7.34 -35.25 -7.20
C THR A 808 8.77 -34.65 -7.30
N PRO A 809 9.45 -34.26 -6.20
CA PRO A 809 10.70 -33.50 -6.26
C PRO A 809 11.78 -34.15 -7.13
N GLY A 810 12.21 -33.43 -8.16
CA GLY A 810 13.19 -33.84 -9.16
C GLY A 810 12.61 -34.61 -10.34
N ALA A 811 11.28 -34.62 -10.53
CA ALA A 811 10.59 -35.37 -11.57
C ALA A 811 9.27 -34.69 -12.02
N ALA A 812 8.86 -34.95 -13.26
CA ALA A 812 7.67 -34.36 -13.86
C ALA A 812 6.37 -34.59 -13.04
N ASN A 813 5.65 -33.49 -12.82
CA ASN A 813 4.43 -33.39 -12.00
C ASN A 813 3.27 -34.28 -12.50
N ARG A 814 2.33 -34.62 -11.60
CA ARG A 814 1.21 -35.53 -11.89
C ARG A 814 -0.08 -35.19 -11.12
N CYS A 815 -1.09 -34.74 -11.86
CA CYS A 815 -2.44 -34.44 -11.36
C CYS A 815 -3.50 -35.50 -11.78
N GLU A 816 -3.14 -36.79 -11.82
CA GLU A 816 -4.04 -37.93 -12.11
C GLU A 816 -3.90 -39.07 -11.07
#